data_AF-A0AA39ZDC0-F1
#
_entry.id   AF-A0AA39ZDC0-F1
#
_cell.length_a   1.000
_cell.length_b   1.000
_cell.length_c   1.000
_cell.angle_alpha   90.00
_cell.angle_beta   90.00
_cell.angle_gamma   90.00
#
_symmetry.space_group_name_H-M   'P 1'
#
loop_
_entity.id
_entity.type
_entity.pdbx_description
1 polymer ?
#
loop_
_entity_poly.entity_id
_entity_poly.type
_entity_poly.pdbx_seq_one_letter_code
_entity_poly.pdbx_strand_id
1 'polypeptide(L)'
;MAWTTFVVFLSTLPALSLGFGTSTGTFNNNREHERITRAALACRGDVVSGDCFSDDSIDQLAGGIGKFGAVGNPDDPSAWGTSLEGHEAHCDGADFFNTPGYPQSRAAASAVLLQCVSHIKERLNQGIAAAGLILDDKGYIKPDEAKIPLVGCVYFRSNQASNAKCSAILGFGRALHGIQDFYSHSNWADVANDSLPVSVLNPPGLGNSRPAAFFDSRFFGPPSFPLDLTTGCWEHDDETPGVGGCVNRITHNSLNKDGGDIDPDSGVATNPTPEKGPRGAVNNNFARAVGLALVDTQRQWRNFRNRLVEIHGEEKGARIVCALTRDDPEKECNGRKVAIVVDSSGSNDWTDPNNLRIAAARAINEELISQAEATDSNTKPDLVTVVDFDEQARIVYPLGDPASAHFTGIDSSGGTNIAEGIRLAIDQITDDDRYDTRGRSGIIVLTDGDDPYYGDRLAQLARAYLLGIKVSFGFLWPVSIPVTNPKMKRGVDRLGRRQAQTSEMLAAVLKTGGSYATIDSPEAQQAFVELLKSNGFSAADDGSSVTPLQKGLGIAGLTTTITPTVYYSYNSKGGEDITIDLQALSCTIDAVLLDVAAGTVVGNTSVSSTNGQIKYTSSTDQLLELSISNPESISECVFEVQLAGVYVAPPTSTLISTQDPFTSTTVDPSTSETTMSSSSIITSIPWGTNSSATYSPTSTQGPVIVTSM
;
A
#
# COMPACT_ATOMS: atom_id res chain seq x y z
N MET A 1 30.49 -48.21 -59.34
CA MET A 1 29.56 -47.99 -58.21
C MET A 1 30.13 -46.83 -57.40
N ALA A 2 29.59 -45.63 -57.60
CA ALA A 2 30.06 -44.41 -56.93
C ALA A 2 29.19 -44.19 -55.69
N TRP A 3 29.84 -43.96 -54.54
CA TRP A 3 29.21 -43.58 -53.29
C TRP A 3 29.20 -42.06 -53.20
N THR A 4 28.01 -41.48 -53.12
CA THR A 4 27.79 -40.04 -52.96
C THR A 4 27.71 -39.72 -51.47
N THR A 5 28.67 -38.96 -50.95
CA THR A 5 28.67 -38.48 -49.56
C THR A 5 27.73 -37.27 -49.46
N PHE A 6 26.63 -37.40 -48.72
CA PHE A 6 25.74 -36.30 -48.35
C PHE A 6 26.38 -35.53 -47.19
N VAL A 7 26.77 -34.28 -47.43
CA VAL A 7 27.13 -33.32 -46.37
C VAL A 7 25.83 -32.68 -45.89
N VAL A 8 25.44 -32.99 -44.65
CA VAL A 8 24.36 -32.30 -43.96
C VAL A 8 24.92 -30.97 -43.44
N PHE A 9 24.48 -29.85 -44.03
CA PHE A 9 24.64 -28.54 -43.42
C PHE A 9 23.70 -28.46 -42.22
N LEU A 10 24.25 -28.50 -41.00
CA LEU A 10 23.56 -27.98 -39.82
C LEU A 10 23.59 -26.45 -39.93
N SER A 11 22.49 -25.87 -40.39
CA SER A 11 22.21 -24.45 -40.20
C SER A 11 21.92 -24.22 -38.73
N THR A 12 22.83 -23.56 -38.01
CA THR A 12 22.57 -22.96 -36.69
C THR A 12 21.56 -21.83 -36.89
N LEU A 13 20.35 -21.99 -36.33
CA LEU A 13 19.40 -20.89 -36.24
C LEU A 13 19.95 -19.85 -35.25
N PRO A 14 19.91 -18.54 -35.56
CA PRO A 14 20.25 -17.48 -34.61
C PRO A 14 19.25 -17.50 -33.44
N ALA A 15 19.75 -17.19 -32.24
CA ALA A 15 18.94 -17.09 -31.03
C ALA A 15 18.11 -15.80 -31.09
N LEU A 16 16.80 -15.91 -30.82
CA LEU A 16 15.92 -14.76 -30.66
C LEU A 16 16.19 -14.12 -29.28
N SER A 17 16.59 -12.85 -29.28
CA SER A 17 16.69 -11.97 -28.11
C SER A 17 15.36 -11.24 -27.97
N LEU A 18 14.44 -11.84 -27.21
CA LEU A 18 13.31 -11.14 -26.60
C LEU A 18 13.78 -10.68 -25.21
N GLY A 19 13.18 -9.63 -24.65
CA GLY A 19 13.49 -9.12 -23.31
C GLY A 19 13.37 -10.13 -22.17
N PHE A 20 13.35 -9.68 -20.92
CA PHE A 20 13.30 -10.52 -19.71
C PHE A 20 12.35 -11.72 -19.85
N GLY A 21 12.80 -12.85 -20.40
CA GLY A 21 11.81 -13.69 -21.10
C GLY A 21 10.91 -14.50 -20.18
N THR A 22 10.02 -15.26 -20.80
CA THR A 22 8.80 -15.79 -20.17
C THR A 22 8.66 -17.31 -20.27
N SER A 23 9.59 -18.00 -20.94
CA SER A 23 9.60 -19.46 -21.05
C SER A 23 11.00 -20.07 -20.92
N THR A 24 11.09 -21.31 -20.43
CA THR A 24 12.33 -22.12 -20.50
C THR A 24 12.31 -22.96 -21.77
N GLY A 25 13.41 -22.97 -22.53
CA GLY A 25 13.54 -23.77 -23.75
C GLY A 25 14.08 -22.98 -24.93
N THR A 26 13.64 -23.34 -26.14
CA THR A 26 14.17 -22.98 -27.47
C THR A 26 14.38 -21.48 -27.76
N PHE A 27 13.99 -20.59 -26.85
CA PHE A 27 14.13 -19.13 -26.92
C PHE A 27 15.01 -18.51 -25.81
N ASN A 28 15.77 -19.35 -25.09
CA ASN A 28 16.96 -19.01 -24.28
C ASN A 28 16.81 -18.01 -23.10
N ASN A 29 15.60 -17.68 -22.64
CA ASN A 29 15.42 -16.79 -21.47
C ASN A 29 15.11 -17.60 -20.18
N ASN A 30 15.42 -17.03 -19.01
CA ASN A 30 15.36 -17.75 -17.71
C ASN A 30 14.05 -17.55 -16.93
N ARG A 31 13.02 -17.00 -17.58
CA ARG A 31 11.71 -16.64 -16.99
C ARG A 31 11.81 -15.43 -16.07
N GLU A 32 12.55 -14.42 -16.49
CA GLU A 32 12.84 -13.23 -15.70
C GLU A 32 11.56 -12.45 -15.36
N HIS A 33 10.65 -12.19 -16.32
CA HIS A 33 9.36 -11.55 -16.01
C HIS A 33 8.55 -12.30 -14.95
N GLU A 34 8.46 -13.64 -15.09
CA GLU A 34 7.77 -14.51 -14.13
C GLU A 34 8.39 -14.37 -12.73
N ARG A 35 9.71 -14.53 -12.64
CA ARG A 35 10.44 -14.57 -11.36
C ARG A 35 10.46 -13.21 -10.67
N ILE A 36 10.62 -12.11 -11.41
CA ILE A 36 10.51 -10.74 -10.88
C ILE A 36 9.10 -10.54 -10.32
N THR A 37 8.07 -10.91 -11.08
CA THR A 37 6.67 -10.70 -10.69
C THR A 37 6.31 -11.53 -9.45
N ARG A 38 6.73 -12.80 -9.38
CA ARG A 38 6.56 -13.63 -8.17
C ARG A 38 7.31 -13.07 -6.97
N ALA A 39 8.59 -12.73 -7.13
CA ALA A 39 9.37 -12.17 -6.03
C ALA A 39 8.82 -10.82 -5.56
N ALA A 40 8.18 -10.05 -6.44
CA ALA A 40 7.55 -8.79 -6.06
C ALA A 40 6.20 -9.00 -5.36
N LEU A 41 5.36 -9.93 -5.84
CA LEU A 41 3.92 -9.92 -5.55
C LEU A 41 3.32 -11.26 -5.09
N ALA A 42 4.06 -12.37 -5.03
CA ALA A 42 3.54 -13.63 -4.47
C ALA A 42 3.39 -13.52 -2.94
N CYS A 43 2.33 -14.11 -2.39
CA CYS A 43 2.19 -14.20 -0.94
C CYS A 43 3.26 -15.13 -0.34
N ARG A 44 3.82 -14.71 0.80
CA ARG A 44 4.86 -15.47 1.51
C ARG A 44 4.37 -15.92 2.87
N GLY A 45 4.55 -17.20 3.15
CA GLY A 45 4.03 -17.81 4.36
C GLY A 45 2.50 -17.84 4.36
N ASP A 46 1.93 -17.97 5.54
CA ASP A 46 0.49 -18.25 5.64
C ASP A 46 -0.37 -16.96 5.69
N VAL A 47 0.22 -15.76 5.64
CA VAL A 47 -0.51 -14.48 5.68
C VAL A 47 -0.72 -13.99 4.25
N VAL A 48 -1.99 -13.99 3.85
CA VAL A 48 -2.43 -13.45 2.56
C VAL A 48 -3.14 -12.11 2.86
N SER A 49 -2.72 -11.03 2.20
CA SER A 49 -3.30 -9.69 2.27
C SER A 49 -3.60 -9.16 0.86
N GLY A 50 -4.08 -7.92 0.74
CA GLY A 50 -4.18 -7.26 -0.57
C GLY A 50 -2.83 -6.87 -1.19
N ASP A 51 -1.71 -6.99 -0.47
CA ASP A 51 -0.38 -6.63 -0.98
C ASP A 51 0.22 -7.69 -1.92
N CYS A 52 -0.29 -8.92 -1.86
CA CYS A 52 0.26 -10.07 -2.57
C CYS A 52 -0.85 -10.92 -3.17
N PHE A 53 -0.52 -11.75 -4.16
CA PHE A 53 -1.42 -12.67 -4.83
C PHE A 53 -1.22 -14.09 -4.31
N SER A 54 -2.34 -14.77 -4.04
CA SER A 54 -2.39 -16.21 -3.77
C SER A 54 -1.93 -17.04 -4.98
N ASP A 55 -1.62 -18.31 -4.75
CA ASP A 55 -0.93 -19.20 -5.69
C ASP A 55 -1.56 -19.25 -7.09
N ASP A 56 -2.87 -19.52 -7.20
CA ASP A 56 -3.51 -19.60 -8.53
C ASP A 56 -3.60 -18.23 -9.20
N SER A 57 -3.80 -17.17 -8.41
CA SER A 57 -3.91 -15.79 -8.87
C SER A 57 -2.57 -15.24 -9.35
N ILE A 58 -1.46 -15.51 -8.64
CA ILE A 58 -0.11 -15.14 -9.08
C ILE A 58 0.30 -15.94 -10.33
N ASP A 59 -0.14 -17.19 -10.47
CA ASP A 59 0.08 -17.98 -11.68
C ASP A 59 -0.58 -17.37 -12.92
N GLN A 60 -1.72 -16.68 -12.77
CA GLN A 60 -2.32 -15.94 -13.88
C GLN A 60 -1.51 -14.69 -14.22
N LEU A 61 -1.01 -13.98 -13.20
CA LEU A 61 -0.27 -12.74 -13.41
C LEU A 61 1.15 -13.00 -13.94
N ALA A 62 1.94 -13.79 -13.22
CA ALA A 62 3.36 -14.04 -13.48
C ALA A 62 3.59 -15.12 -14.55
N GLY A 63 2.62 -16.00 -14.77
CA GLY A 63 2.83 -17.20 -15.58
C GLY A 63 3.54 -18.29 -14.80
N GLY A 64 4.06 -19.31 -15.48
CA GLY A 64 4.72 -20.45 -14.84
C GLY A 64 5.34 -21.38 -15.88
N ILE A 65 5.68 -22.61 -15.49
CA ILE A 65 6.26 -23.57 -16.44
C ILE A 65 5.26 -23.82 -17.59
N GLY A 66 5.64 -23.41 -18.80
CA GLY A 66 4.82 -23.55 -20.02
C GLY A 66 3.66 -22.57 -20.14
N LYS A 67 3.58 -21.53 -19.28
CA LYS A 67 2.55 -20.49 -19.32
C LYS A 67 3.20 -19.11 -19.23
N PHE A 68 2.84 -18.22 -20.16
CA PHE A 68 3.35 -16.83 -20.18
C PHE A 68 2.78 -15.96 -19.04
N GLY A 69 1.58 -16.29 -18.56
CA GLY A 69 0.83 -15.39 -17.68
C GLY A 69 0.47 -14.08 -18.37
N ALA A 70 -0.09 -13.14 -17.61
CA ALA A 70 -0.39 -11.81 -18.11
C ALA A 70 0.88 -10.98 -18.36
N VAL A 71 1.90 -11.09 -17.51
CA VAL A 71 3.16 -10.35 -17.66
C VAL A 71 3.94 -10.80 -18.89
N GLY A 72 3.90 -12.08 -19.25
CA GLY A 72 4.54 -12.56 -20.46
C GLY A 72 3.67 -12.52 -21.70
N ASN A 73 2.44 -12.03 -21.60
CA ASN A 73 1.51 -12.04 -22.72
C ASN A 73 2.01 -11.24 -23.94
N PRO A 74 2.72 -10.10 -23.80
CA PRO A 74 3.29 -9.39 -24.95
C PRO A 74 4.31 -10.23 -25.75
N ASP A 75 5.02 -11.16 -25.10
CA ASP A 75 6.02 -12.03 -25.74
C ASP A 75 5.43 -13.28 -26.43
N ASP A 76 4.15 -13.58 -26.22
CA ASP A 76 3.60 -14.88 -26.62
C ASP A 76 3.62 -15.07 -28.15
N PRO A 77 4.40 -16.03 -28.70
CA PRO A 77 4.52 -16.29 -30.13
C PRO A 77 3.19 -16.69 -30.78
N SER A 78 2.30 -17.32 -30.02
CA SER A 78 0.95 -17.68 -30.48
C SER A 78 0.02 -16.47 -30.60
N ALA A 79 0.40 -15.36 -29.95
CA ALA A 79 -0.23 -14.07 -30.09
C ALA A 79 0.26 -13.30 -31.33
N TRP A 80 1.24 -13.82 -32.09
CA TRP A 80 1.70 -13.18 -33.33
C TRP A 80 0.59 -13.19 -34.38
N GLY A 81 0.12 -11.99 -34.69
CA GLY A 81 -1.08 -11.73 -35.50
C GLY A 81 -2.36 -11.46 -34.70
N THR A 82 -2.29 -11.35 -33.36
CA THR A 82 -3.45 -11.37 -32.48
C THR A 82 -3.39 -10.42 -31.27
N SER A 83 -2.20 -10.11 -30.75
CA SER A 83 -1.90 -8.91 -29.97
C SER A 83 -0.58 -8.34 -30.48
N LEU A 84 -0.66 -7.48 -31.50
CA LEU A 84 0.48 -6.76 -32.05
C LEU A 84 0.77 -5.55 -31.16
N GLU A 85 1.18 -5.78 -29.92
CA GLU A 85 1.82 -4.70 -29.16
C GLU A 85 3.22 -4.55 -29.72
N GLY A 86 3.57 -3.33 -30.15
CA GLY A 86 4.83 -3.05 -30.80
C GLY A 86 5.94 -2.77 -29.79
N HIS A 87 7.03 -2.17 -30.28
CA HIS A 87 8.16 -1.70 -29.46
C HIS A 87 7.76 -0.87 -28.23
N GLU A 88 6.59 -0.24 -28.21
CA GLU A 88 6.07 0.49 -27.05
C GLU A 88 5.81 -0.41 -25.83
N ALA A 89 5.51 -1.70 -26.02
CA ALA A 89 5.30 -2.66 -24.94
C ALA A 89 6.60 -3.08 -24.27
N HIS A 90 7.72 -3.03 -25.00
CA HIS A 90 9.07 -3.37 -24.52
C HIS A 90 9.90 -2.13 -24.16
N CYS A 91 9.34 -0.93 -24.39
CA CYS A 91 10.01 0.36 -24.22
C CYS A 91 11.31 0.51 -25.06
N ASP A 92 11.34 -0.16 -26.21
CA ASP A 92 12.47 -0.14 -27.13
C ASP A 92 12.40 1.00 -28.14
N GLY A 93 13.48 1.21 -28.89
CA GLY A 93 13.57 2.17 -29.99
C GLY A 93 13.82 3.61 -29.57
N ALA A 94 13.98 3.89 -28.27
CA ALA A 94 14.28 5.23 -27.76
C ALA A 94 15.79 5.49 -27.59
N ASP A 95 16.61 4.91 -28.47
CA ASP A 95 18.04 5.09 -28.42
C ASP A 95 18.46 6.54 -28.67
N PHE A 96 19.40 7.02 -27.87
CA PHE A 96 19.96 8.34 -28.02
C PHE A 96 21.39 8.33 -27.51
N PHE A 97 22.27 8.94 -28.30
CA PHE A 97 23.64 9.16 -27.89
C PHE A 97 23.99 10.62 -28.11
N ASN A 98 24.42 11.30 -27.05
CA ASN A 98 24.74 12.73 -27.07
C ASN A 98 26.09 13.02 -27.75
N THR A 99 26.21 12.59 -29.00
CA THR A 99 27.38 12.77 -29.86
C THR A 99 26.92 13.39 -31.18
N PRO A 100 27.64 14.38 -31.73
CA PRO A 100 27.33 14.96 -33.04
C PRO A 100 27.23 13.88 -34.12
N GLY A 101 26.14 13.92 -34.91
CA GLY A 101 25.92 12.99 -36.01
C GLY A 101 25.26 11.67 -35.65
N TYR A 102 24.83 11.47 -34.39
CA TYR A 102 24.05 10.29 -34.03
C TYR A 102 22.71 10.26 -34.80
N PRO A 103 22.27 9.11 -35.36
CA PRO A 103 21.12 9.06 -36.27
C PRO A 103 19.78 9.50 -35.66
N GLN A 104 19.55 9.21 -34.37
CA GLN A 104 18.31 9.55 -33.68
C GLN A 104 18.47 10.80 -32.83
N SER A 105 17.61 11.81 -33.03
CA SER A 105 17.62 13.02 -32.21
C SER A 105 17.06 12.77 -30.80
N ARG A 106 17.45 13.59 -29.82
CA ARG A 106 16.88 13.53 -28.46
C ARG A 106 15.36 13.65 -28.47
N ALA A 107 14.82 14.56 -29.28
CA ALA A 107 13.39 14.80 -29.39
C ALA A 107 12.64 13.56 -29.93
N ALA A 108 13.19 12.89 -30.95
CA ALA A 108 12.63 11.65 -31.48
C ALA A 108 12.64 10.54 -30.42
N ALA A 109 13.78 10.34 -29.75
CA ALA A 109 13.88 9.33 -28.69
C ALA A 109 12.94 9.63 -27.50
N SER A 110 12.79 10.89 -27.10
CA SER A 110 11.81 11.28 -26.07
C SER A 110 10.36 11.03 -26.50
N ALA A 111 10.04 11.18 -27.79
CA ALA A 111 8.71 10.84 -28.30
C ALA A 111 8.43 9.32 -28.27
N VAL A 112 9.46 8.49 -28.43
CA VAL A 112 9.33 7.02 -28.28
C VAL A 112 9.17 6.63 -26.80
N LEU A 113 9.97 7.21 -25.89
CA LEU A 113 9.78 7.01 -24.44
C LEU A 113 8.36 7.40 -23.99
N LEU A 114 7.84 8.50 -24.52
CA LEU A 114 6.47 8.93 -24.21
C LEU A 114 5.43 7.91 -24.69
N GLN A 115 5.62 7.27 -25.85
CA GLN A 115 4.73 6.22 -26.32
C GLN A 115 4.73 5.01 -25.38
N CYS A 116 5.90 4.57 -24.90
CA CYS A 116 6.00 3.49 -23.92
C CYS A 116 5.30 3.87 -22.59
N VAL A 117 5.55 5.07 -22.06
CA VAL A 117 4.88 5.55 -20.84
C VAL A 117 3.36 5.62 -21.02
N SER A 118 2.89 6.11 -22.17
CA SER A 118 1.46 6.16 -22.50
C SER A 118 0.85 4.77 -22.62
N HIS A 119 1.55 3.83 -23.26
CA HIS A 119 1.10 2.43 -23.39
C HIS A 119 0.94 1.78 -22.01
N ILE A 120 1.94 1.88 -21.14
CA ILE A 120 1.89 1.35 -19.77
C ILE A 120 0.70 1.94 -19.00
N LYS A 121 0.47 3.26 -19.08
CA LYS A 121 -0.68 3.91 -18.44
C LYS A 121 -2.02 3.43 -19.02
N GLU A 122 -2.11 3.22 -20.32
CA GLU A 122 -3.30 2.66 -20.97
C GLU A 122 -3.61 1.26 -20.43
N ARG A 123 -2.60 0.39 -20.32
CA ARG A 123 -2.75 -0.98 -19.80
C ARG A 123 -3.15 -1.01 -18.33
N LEU A 124 -2.56 -0.16 -17.49
CA LEU A 124 -3.02 0.00 -16.10
C LEU A 124 -4.49 0.43 -16.04
N ASN A 125 -4.88 1.44 -16.82
CA ASN A 125 -6.27 1.93 -16.85
C ASN A 125 -7.26 0.89 -17.36
N GLN A 126 -6.87 0.09 -18.35
CA GLN A 126 -7.65 -1.06 -18.82
C GLN A 126 -7.86 -2.06 -17.69
N GLY A 127 -6.81 -2.38 -16.93
CA GLY A 127 -6.89 -3.28 -15.79
C GLY A 127 -7.83 -2.75 -14.70
N ILE A 128 -7.71 -1.47 -14.36
CA ILE A 128 -8.55 -0.78 -13.37
C ILE A 128 -10.03 -0.81 -13.79
N ALA A 129 -10.31 -0.47 -15.06
CA ALA A 129 -11.68 -0.46 -15.59
C ALA A 129 -12.31 -1.86 -15.55
N ALA A 130 -11.54 -2.90 -15.89
CA ALA A 130 -12.00 -4.28 -15.81
C ALA A 130 -12.24 -4.73 -14.36
N ALA A 131 -11.37 -4.35 -13.42
CA ALA A 131 -11.51 -4.71 -12.02
C ALA A 131 -12.80 -4.17 -11.39
N GLY A 132 -13.25 -2.97 -11.80
CA GLY A 132 -14.55 -2.42 -11.39
C GLY A 132 -15.76 -3.29 -11.77
N LEU A 133 -15.61 -4.16 -12.78
CA LEU A 133 -16.65 -5.11 -13.20
C LEU A 133 -16.69 -6.38 -12.34
N ILE A 134 -15.82 -6.55 -11.35
CA ILE A 134 -15.87 -7.70 -10.41
C ILE A 134 -17.08 -7.59 -9.50
N LEU A 135 -17.47 -6.36 -9.13
CA LEU A 135 -18.61 -6.11 -8.26
C LEU A 135 -19.90 -5.84 -9.06
N ASP A 136 -21.04 -6.10 -8.43
CA ASP A 136 -22.34 -5.60 -8.88
C ASP A 136 -22.59 -4.16 -8.40
N ASP A 137 -23.75 -3.60 -8.76
CA ASP A 137 -24.12 -2.22 -8.40
C ASP A 137 -24.23 -2.01 -6.88
N LYS A 138 -24.49 -3.09 -6.12
CA LYS A 138 -24.55 -3.06 -4.65
C LYS A 138 -23.17 -3.18 -4.01
N GLY A 139 -22.13 -3.53 -4.77
CA GLY A 139 -20.77 -3.72 -4.27
C GLY A 139 -20.45 -5.15 -3.85
N TYR A 140 -21.23 -6.13 -4.29
CA TYR A 140 -20.98 -7.54 -4.00
C TYR A 140 -20.24 -8.23 -5.14
N ILE A 141 -19.42 -9.24 -4.79
CA ILE A 141 -18.65 -10.01 -5.76
C ILE A 141 -19.60 -10.78 -6.68
N LYS A 142 -19.42 -10.63 -7.98
CA LYS A 142 -20.07 -11.46 -9.01
C LYS A 142 -19.19 -12.71 -9.25
N PRO A 143 -19.62 -13.92 -8.85
CA PRO A 143 -18.77 -15.10 -8.89
C PRO A 143 -18.20 -15.42 -10.28
N ASP A 144 -19.01 -15.26 -11.34
CA ASP A 144 -18.56 -15.51 -12.71
C ASP A 144 -17.50 -14.52 -13.20
N GLU A 145 -17.49 -13.31 -12.64
CA GLU A 145 -16.53 -12.26 -12.96
C GLU A 145 -15.24 -12.34 -12.13
N ALA A 146 -15.30 -12.98 -10.96
CA ALA A 146 -14.21 -13.03 -9.99
C ALA A 146 -13.45 -14.36 -9.94
N LYS A 147 -14.04 -15.48 -10.38
CA LYS A 147 -13.37 -16.79 -10.30
C LYS A 147 -12.27 -16.95 -11.35
N ILE A 148 -11.22 -17.70 -11.02
CA ILE A 148 -10.26 -18.17 -12.04
C ILE A 148 -10.90 -19.39 -12.75
N PRO A 149 -11.00 -19.40 -14.10
CA PRO A 149 -11.52 -20.58 -14.80
C PRO A 149 -10.65 -21.81 -14.56
N LEU A 150 -11.24 -23.01 -14.61
CA LEU A 150 -10.51 -24.28 -14.40
C LEU A 150 -9.31 -24.48 -15.35
N VAL A 151 -9.36 -23.87 -16.53
CA VAL A 151 -8.28 -23.92 -17.54
C VAL A 151 -7.28 -22.77 -17.41
N GLY A 152 -7.41 -21.94 -16.38
CA GLY A 152 -6.73 -20.65 -16.24
C GLY A 152 -7.41 -19.52 -17.02
N CYS A 153 -6.91 -18.31 -16.84
CA CYS A 153 -7.32 -17.16 -17.62
C CYS A 153 -7.00 -17.38 -19.11
N VAL A 154 -7.99 -17.11 -19.95
CA VAL A 154 -7.81 -17.11 -21.41
C VAL A 154 -7.73 -15.67 -21.88
N TYR A 155 -6.62 -15.30 -22.52
CA TYR A 155 -6.40 -13.95 -23.04
C TYR A 155 -6.76 -13.89 -24.53
N PHE A 156 -7.74 -13.07 -24.88
CA PHE A 156 -8.27 -12.94 -26.23
C PHE A 156 -7.65 -11.76 -26.98
N ARG A 157 -7.80 -11.80 -28.31
CA ARG A 157 -7.34 -10.77 -29.26
C ARG A 157 -7.94 -9.38 -29.01
N SER A 158 -9.10 -9.30 -28.36
CA SER A 158 -9.82 -8.05 -28.10
C SER A 158 -9.26 -7.26 -26.91
N ASN A 159 -8.05 -7.59 -26.42
CA ASN A 159 -7.52 -7.08 -25.14
C ASN A 159 -8.50 -7.36 -23.99
N GLN A 160 -9.18 -8.49 -24.02
CA GLN A 160 -10.05 -8.96 -22.96
C GLN A 160 -9.64 -10.36 -22.57
N ALA A 161 -10.02 -10.77 -21.37
CA ALA A 161 -9.85 -12.12 -20.93
C ALA A 161 -11.20 -12.79 -20.68
N SER A 162 -11.16 -14.03 -20.19
CA SER A 162 -12.32 -14.86 -19.87
C SER A 162 -13.37 -14.20 -18.96
N ASN A 163 -12.96 -13.27 -18.09
CA ASN A 163 -13.84 -12.51 -17.21
C ASN A 163 -13.15 -11.24 -16.67
N ALA A 164 -13.84 -10.47 -15.81
CA ALA A 164 -13.34 -9.23 -15.21
C ALA A 164 -12.01 -9.40 -14.48
N LYS A 165 -11.88 -10.39 -13.57
CA LYS A 165 -10.63 -10.66 -12.84
C LYS A 165 -9.47 -10.94 -13.80
N CYS A 166 -9.67 -11.84 -14.75
CA CYS A 166 -8.62 -12.15 -15.72
C CYS A 166 -8.27 -10.95 -16.61
N SER A 167 -9.23 -10.09 -16.94
CA SER A 167 -9.01 -8.89 -17.76
C SER A 167 -8.25 -7.81 -16.97
N ALA A 168 -8.54 -7.69 -15.68
CA ALA A 168 -7.81 -6.82 -14.76
C ALA A 168 -6.35 -7.27 -14.62
N ILE A 169 -6.13 -8.57 -14.39
CA ILE A 169 -4.80 -9.19 -14.33
C ILE A 169 -4.05 -9.01 -15.65
N LEU A 170 -4.72 -9.17 -16.81
CA LEU A 170 -4.12 -8.96 -18.12
C LEU A 170 -3.61 -7.52 -18.31
N GLY A 171 -4.45 -6.52 -18.02
CA GLY A 171 -4.05 -5.11 -18.13
C GLY A 171 -2.89 -4.76 -17.19
N PHE A 172 -2.94 -5.26 -15.95
CA PHE A 172 -1.86 -5.05 -14.99
C PHE A 172 -0.56 -5.74 -15.43
N GLY A 173 -0.61 -7.01 -15.83
CA GLY A 173 0.56 -7.77 -16.27
C GLY A 173 1.25 -7.16 -17.49
N ARG A 174 0.48 -6.74 -18.51
CA ARG A 174 1.05 -6.06 -19.69
C ARG A 174 1.71 -4.72 -19.36
N ALA A 175 1.23 -4.00 -18.35
CA ALA A 175 1.91 -2.80 -17.86
C ALA A 175 3.24 -3.14 -17.16
N LEU A 176 3.27 -4.21 -16.35
CA LEU A 176 4.49 -4.68 -15.68
C LEU A 176 5.55 -5.12 -16.68
N HIS A 177 5.15 -5.76 -17.77
CA HIS A 177 6.04 -6.21 -18.85
C HIS A 177 6.96 -5.08 -19.33
N GLY A 178 6.40 -3.97 -19.83
CA GLY A 178 7.19 -2.84 -20.33
C GLY A 178 8.01 -2.12 -19.28
N ILE A 179 7.57 -2.12 -18.03
CA ILE A 179 8.34 -1.56 -16.91
C ILE A 179 9.57 -2.42 -16.63
N GLN A 180 9.40 -3.74 -16.61
CA GLN A 180 10.49 -4.69 -16.37
C GLN A 180 11.49 -4.66 -17.53
N ASP A 181 11.01 -4.63 -18.78
CA ASP A 181 11.85 -4.50 -19.98
C ASP A 181 12.60 -3.16 -20.04
N PHE A 182 11.98 -2.05 -19.62
CA PHE A 182 12.69 -0.79 -19.52
C PHE A 182 13.96 -0.91 -18.66
N TYR A 183 13.92 -1.64 -17.54
CA TYR A 183 15.12 -1.84 -16.72
C TYR A 183 16.15 -2.76 -17.36
N SER A 184 15.71 -3.73 -18.17
CA SER A 184 16.61 -4.63 -18.89
C SER A 184 17.25 -4.00 -20.13
N HIS A 185 16.55 -3.13 -20.87
CA HIS A 185 17.02 -2.62 -22.17
C HIS A 185 17.31 -1.12 -22.19
N SER A 186 17.25 -0.44 -21.05
CA SER A 186 17.70 0.96 -20.91
C SER A 186 19.02 1.08 -20.19
N ASN A 187 19.68 2.23 -20.28
CA ASN A 187 20.85 2.52 -19.46
C ASN A 187 20.51 3.03 -18.03
N TRP A 188 19.26 2.92 -17.58
CA TRP A 188 18.79 3.56 -16.33
C TRP A 188 19.51 3.06 -15.08
N ALA A 189 19.48 1.75 -14.84
CA ALA A 189 19.99 1.13 -13.60
C ALA A 189 21.50 0.84 -13.65
N ASP A 190 22.06 0.80 -14.86
CA ASP A 190 23.34 0.17 -15.12
C ASP A 190 24.51 1.14 -15.17
N VAL A 191 25.71 0.58 -15.24
CA VAL A 191 26.95 1.30 -15.54
C VAL A 191 27.57 0.73 -16.82
N ALA A 192 28.37 1.55 -17.51
CA ALA A 192 29.12 1.10 -18.67
C ALA A 192 30.22 0.11 -18.28
N ASN A 193 30.76 -0.62 -19.28
CA ASN A 193 31.97 -1.38 -19.08
C ASN A 193 33.18 -0.44 -19.08
N ASP A 194 33.80 -0.23 -17.92
CA ASP A 194 34.95 0.67 -17.75
C ASP A 194 36.20 0.24 -18.54
N SER A 195 36.25 -1.01 -19.01
CA SER A 195 37.34 -1.52 -19.84
C SER A 195 37.16 -1.22 -21.34
N LEU A 196 36.02 -0.67 -21.75
CA LEU A 196 35.70 -0.36 -23.14
C LEU A 196 35.48 1.15 -23.31
N PRO A 197 35.86 1.73 -24.46
CA PRO A 197 35.59 3.14 -24.72
C PRO A 197 34.09 3.40 -24.82
N VAL A 198 33.66 4.57 -24.38
CA VAL A 198 32.29 5.06 -24.56
C VAL A 198 31.97 5.13 -26.05
N SER A 199 30.96 4.39 -26.49
CA SER A 199 30.55 4.27 -27.89
C SER A 199 29.13 3.73 -28.01
N VAL A 200 28.62 3.58 -29.24
CA VAL A 200 27.31 2.92 -29.47
C VAL A 200 27.29 1.44 -29.05
N LEU A 201 28.46 0.80 -28.93
CA LEU A 201 28.61 -0.60 -28.47
C LEU A 201 28.81 -0.70 -26.95
N ASN A 202 29.14 0.42 -26.30
CA ASN A 202 29.31 0.52 -24.85
C ASN A 202 28.81 1.91 -24.39
N PRO A 203 27.49 2.15 -24.46
CA PRO A 203 26.93 3.44 -24.10
C PRO A 203 27.07 3.71 -22.60
N PRO A 204 27.14 4.98 -22.16
CA PRO A 204 27.16 5.33 -20.74
C PRO A 204 25.95 4.78 -19.99
N GLY A 205 26.16 4.33 -18.76
CA GLY A 205 25.09 4.00 -17.82
C GLY A 205 24.73 5.20 -16.94
N LEU A 206 23.46 5.31 -16.50
CA LEU A 206 23.02 6.35 -15.57
C LEU A 206 23.24 5.96 -14.10
N GLY A 207 23.33 4.67 -13.80
CA GLY A 207 23.58 4.16 -12.45
C GLY A 207 22.51 4.56 -11.42
N ASN A 208 21.28 4.85 -11.87
CA ASN A 208 20.19 5.24 -10.97
C ASN A 208 19.85 4.08 -10.03
N SER A 209 19.56 4.41 -8.77
CA SER A 209 19.19 3.46 -7.72
C SER A 209 17.73 3.56 -7.28
N ARG A 210 16.91 4.31 -8.02
CA ARG A 210 15.48 4.49 -7.75
C ARG A 210 14.64 4.16 -8.98
N PRO A 211 13.37 3.75 -8.79
CA PRO A 211 12.44 3.59 -9.89
C PRO A 211 12.30 4.86 -10.74
N ALA A 212 11.99 4.70 -12.02
CA ALA A 212 11.87 5.81 -12.94
C ALA A 212 10.60 6.59 -12.61
N ALA A 213 10.73 7.87 -12.26
CA ALA A 213 9.60 8.69 -11.79
C ALA A 213 8.50 8.82 -12.86
N PHE A 214 8.85 8.78 -14.15
CA PHE A 214 7.90 8.91 -15.25
C PHE A 214 6.97 7.70 -15.45
N PHE A 215 7.22 6.56 -14.79
CA PHE A 215 6.28 5.43 -14.72
C PHE A 215 5.33 5.50 -13.54
N ASP A 216 5.41 6.51 -12.67
CA ASP A 216 4.38 6.70 -11.66
C ASP A 216 3.07 7.12 -12.34
N SER A 217 2.08 6.22 -12.35
CA SER A 217 0.79 6.42 -13.01
C SER A 217 -0.01 7.60 -12.43
N ARG A 218 0.34 8.04 -11.21
CA ARG A 218 -0.27 9.17 -10.51
C ARG A 218 0.25 10.53 -11.00
N PHE A 219 1.32 10.54 -11.81
CA PHE A 219 1.87 11.77 -12.36
C PHE A 219 1.01 12.31 -13.52
N PHE A 220 0.55 13.56 -13.40
CA PHE A 220 -0.36 14.23 -14.34
C PHE A 220 0.33 15.18 -15.34
N GLY A 221 1.64 15.42 -15.19
CA GLY A 221 2.42 16.27 -16.11
C GLY A 221 2.97 15.53 -17.34
N PRO A 222 3.55 16.26 -18.32
CA PRO A 222 4.40 15.65 -19.33
C PRO A 222 5.67 15.10 -18.65
N PRO A 223 6.03 13.82 -18.84
CA PRO A 223 7.22 13.26 -18.22
C PRO A 223 8.48 13.98 -18.72
N SER A 224 9.42 14.23 -17.81
CA SER A 224 10.76 14.66 -18.16
C SER A 224 11.70 13.46 -18.16
N PHE A 225 12.54 13.38 -19.19
CA PHE A 225 13.51 12.30 -19.35
C PHE A 225 14.93 12.86 -19.14
N PRO A 226 15.82 12.15 -18.42
CA PRO A 226 17.23 12.53 -18.36
C PRO A 226 17.83 12.65 -19.76
N LEU A 227 18.69 13.65 -19.97
CA LEU A 227 19.26 13.94 -21.29
C LEU A 227 19.93 12.69 -21.90
N ASP A 228 20.67 11.95 -21.08
CA ASP A 228 21.46 10.78 -21.50
C ASP A 228 20.71 9.45 -21.32
N LEU A 229 19.40 9.46 -21.06
CA LEU A 229 18.58 8.23 -21.02
C LEU A 229 18.46 7.62 -22.42
N THR A 230 18.85 6.37 -22.58
CA THR A 230 18.70 5.62 -23.84
C THR A 230 18.06 4.27 -23.57
N THR A 231 17.18 3.84 -24.47
CA THR A 231 16.79 2.42 -24.62
C THR A 231 17.39 1.87 -25.90
N GLY A 232 17.29 0.57 -26.14
CA GLY A 232 17.93 -0.04 -27.29
C GLY A 232 17.11 0.06 -28.57
N CYS A 233 17.76 0.30 -29.70
CA CYS A 233 17.14 0.12 -31.01
C CYS A 233 16.93 -1.38 -31.26
N TRP A 234 15.70 -1.79 -31.55
CA TRP A 234 15.34 -3.18 -31.81
C TRP A 234 14.97 -3.40 -33.28
N GLU A 235 15.45 -4.51 -33.82
CA GLU A 235 15.13 -5.08 -35.13
C GLU A 235 15.01 -6.60 -34.96
N HIS A 236 14.34 -7.29 -35.90
CA HIS A 236 14.09 -8.74 -35.76
C HIS A 236 15.37 -9.57 -35.56
N ASP A 237 16.44 -9.20 -36.26
CA ASP A 237 17.77 -9.77 -36.09
C ASP A 237 18.57 -8.89 -35.09
N ASP A 238 18.23 -8.97 -33.80
CA ASP A 238 18.83 -8.16 -32.73
C ASP A 238 20.30 -8.56 -32.46
N GLU A 239 21.24 -7.84 -33.07
CA GLU A 239 22.67 -8.11 -33.00
C GLU A 239 23.49 -6.87 -32.62
N THR A 240 24.76 -7.09 -32.26
CA THR A 240 25.75 -6.04 -32.04
C THR A 240 26.99 -6.30 -32.91
N PRO A 241 27.35 -5.40 -33.86
CA PRO A 241 26.72 -4.12 -34.18
C PRO A 241 25.37 -4.30 -34.90
N GLY A 242 24.43 -3.37 -34.67
CA GLY A 242 23.05 -3.49 -35.17
C GLY A 242 22.88 -3.60 -36.68
N VAL A 243 21.72 -4.10 -37.09
CA VAL A 243 21.31 -4.33 -38.48
C VAL A 243 20.12 -3.46 -38.87
N GLY A 244 19.76 -3.43 -40.15
CA GLY A 244 18.57 -2.71 -40.63
C GLY A 244 18.56 -1.23 -40.23
N GLY A 245 17.48 -0.78 -39.60
CA GLY A 245 17.32 0.57 -39.05
C GLY A 245 18.14 0.85 -37.79
N CYS A 246 18.81 -0.16 -37.23
CA CYS A 246 19.67 -0.08 -36.04
C CYS A 246 21.18 -0.02 -36.35
N VAL A 247 21.58 -0.01 -37.63
CA VAL A 247 22.99 0.17 -38.01
C VAL A 247 23.54 1.49 -37.44
N ASN A 248 24.71 1.43 -36.78
CA ASN A 248 25.38 2.54 -36.09
C ASN A 248 24.58 3.20 -34.95
N ARG A 249 23.60 2.49 -34.39
CA ARG A 249 22.82 2.92 -33.23
C ARG A 249 23.15 2.06 -32.01
N ILE A 250 22.80 2.56 -30.83
CA ILE A 250 22.78 1.77 -29.60
C ILE A 250 21.66 0.75 -29.77
N THR A 251 22.01 -0.53 -29.77
CA THR A 251 21.06 -1.63 -29.98
C THR A 251 20.46 -2.11 -28.68
N HIS A 252 19.31 -2.77 -28.77
CA HIS A 252 18.71 -3.56 -27.70
C HIS A 252 19.74 -4.54 -27.11
N ASN A 253 20.37 -5.36 -27.95
CA ASN A 253 21.42 -6.29 -27.49
C ASN A 253 22.59 -5.61 -26.75
N SER A 254 22.98 -4.36 -27.10
CA SER A 254 24.07 -3.64 -26.41
C SER A 254 23.70 -3.15 -25.01
N LEU A 255 22.42 -3.01 -24.71
CA LEU A 255 21.89 -2.65 -23.39
C LEU A 255 21.33 -3.86 -22.63
N ASN A 256 21.11 -4.99 -23.31
CA ASN A 256 20.46 -6.18 -22.78
C ASN A 256 21.14 -6.74 -21.51
N LYS A 257 20.35 -6.85 -20.44
CA LYS A 257 20.76 -7.39 -19.13
C LYS A 257 20.11 -8.74 -18.79
N ASP A 258 19.47 -9.41 -19.72
CA ASP A 258 18.80 -10.71 -19.56
C ASP A 258 19.77 -11.88 -19.30
N GLY A 259 19.19 -13.06 -19.03
CA GLY A 259 19.90 -14.32 -19.08
C GLY A 259 20.68 -14.67 -17.82
N GLY A 260 20.27 -14.12 -16.68
CA GLY A 260 20.72 -14.53 -15.35
C GLY A 260 19.64 -15.26 -14.55
N ASP A 261 19.98 -15.78 -13.38
CA ASP A 261 19.09 -16.50 -12.48
C ASP A 261 18.44 -15.53 -11.48
N ILE A 262 17.12 -15.61 -11.31
CA ILE A 262 16.37 -14.84 -10.30
C ILE A 262 15.66 -15.81 -9.37
N ASP A 263 15.91 -15.74 -8.07
CA ASP A 263 15.14 -16.48 -7.08
C ASP A 263 13.69 -15.92 -7.05
N PRO A 264 12.65 -16.72 -7.36
CA PRO A 264 11.27 -16.24 -7.38
C PRO A 264 10.71 -15.91 -5.99
N ASP A 265 11.36 -16.35 -4.91
CA ASP A 265 10.94 -16.09 -3.54
C ASP A 265 11.66 -14.87 -2.96
N SER A 266 12.94 -14.66 -3.27
CA SER A 266 13.74 -13.57 -2.69
C SER A 266 14.03 -12.42 -3.65
N GLY A 267 13.90 -12.64 -4.96
CA GLY A 267 14.31 -11.69 -5.99
C GLY A 267 15.82 -11.59 -6.17
N VAL A 268 16.61 -12.43 -5.48
CA VAL A 268 18.07 -12.45 -5.59
C VAL A 268 18.48 -12.83 -7.02
N ALA A 269 19.22 -11.93 -7.66
CA ALA A 269 19.67 -12.05 -9.05
C ALA A 269 21.15 -12.44 -9.13
N THR A 270 21.45 -13.53 -9.83
CA THR A 270 22.80 -14.13 -9.92
C THR A 270 23.10 -14.66 -11.33
N ASN A 271 24.36 -15.08 -11.56
CA ASN A 271 24.79 -15.81 -12.76
C ASN A 271 24.38 -15.22 -14.13
N PRO A 272 24.48 -13.90 -14.38
CA PRO A 272 24.24 -13.38 -15.73
C PRO A 272 25.28 -13.95 -16.72
N THR A 273 24.84 -14.24 -17.95
CA THR A 273 25.71 -14.81 -18.99
C THR A 273 25.97 -13.78 -20.10
N PRO A 274 27.24 -13.53 -20.48
CA PRO A 274 27.56 -12.59 -21.56
C PRO A 274 26.93 -12.95 -22.91
N GLU A 275 26.63 -14.22 -23.14
CA GLU A 275 26.03 -14.72 -24.38
C GLU A 275 24.55 -14.33 -24.52
N LYS A 276 23.86 -14.09 -23.41
CA LYS A 276 22.42 -13.76 -23.38
C LYS A 276 22.17 -12.28 -23.08
N GLY A 277 22.97 -11.70 -22.17
CA GLY A 277 22.86 -10.32 -21.73
C GLY A 277 24.26 -9.74 -21.52
N PRO A 278 24.95 -9.29 -22.59
CA PRO A 278 26.33 -8.83 -22.50
C PRO A 278 26.48 -7.63 -21.54
N ARG A 279 25.46 -6.77 -21.45
CA ARG A 279 25.45 -5.66 -20.49
C ARG A 279 25.16 -6.14 -19.07
N GLY A 280 24.38 -7.20 -18.90
CA GLY A 280 24.03 -7.84 -17.62
C GLY A 280 25.24 -8.41 -16.88
N ALA A 281 26.20 -8.96 -17.61
CA ALA A 281 27.44 -9.53 -17.06
C ALA A 281 28.46 -8.48 -16.57
N VAL A 282 28.21 -7.19 -16.80
CA VAL A 282 29.10 -6.09 -16.40
C VAL A 282 28.70 -5.55 -15.02
N ASN A 283 29.65 -5.44 -14.08
CA ASN A 283 29.52 -4.64 -12.84
C ASN A 283 28.19 -4.79 -12.06
N ASN A 284 27.63 -6.02 -11.97
CA ASN A 284 26.34 -6.33 -11.35
C ASN A 284 25.12 -5.64 -11.98
N ASN A 285 25.20 -5.27 -13.26
CA ASN A 285 24.12 -4.61 -13.98
C ASN A 285 22.82 -5.42 -14.00
N PHE A 286 22.90 -6.75 -14.13
CA PHE A 286 21.72 -7.61 -14.03
C PHE A 286 21.00 -7.46 -12.68
N ALA A 287 21.74 -7.60 -11.57
CA ALA A 287 21.17 -7.47 -10.24
C ALA A 287 20.61 -6.06 -9.95
N ARG A 288 21.24 -5.01 -10.49
CA ARG A 288 20.72 -3.63 -10.40
C ARG A 288 19.40 -3.46 -11.15
N ALA A 289 19.32 -3.99 -12.38
CA ALA A 289 18.10 -3.94 -13.18
C ALA A 289 16.96 -4.72 -12.51
N VAL A 290 17.20 -5.96 -12.08
CA VAL A 290 16.23 -6.79 -11.36
C VAL A 290 15.77 -6.10 -10.07
N GLY A 291 16.69 -5.55 -9.27
CA GLY A 291 16.37 -4.84 -8.05
C GLY A 291 15.41 -3.67 -8.27
N LEU A 292 15.63 -2.86 -9.31
CA LEU A 292 14.69 -1.77 -9.64
C LEU A 292 13.37 -2.27 -10.24
N ALA A 293 13.40 -3.31 -11.07
CA ALA A 293 12.19 -3.91 -11.62
C ALA A 293 11.28 -4.49 -10.53
N LEU A 294 11.85 -5.09 -9.48
CA LEU A 294 11.11 -5.56 -8.30
C LEU A 294 10.43 -4.40 -7.56
N VAL A 295 11.21 -3.37 -7.21
CA VAL A 295 10.69 -2.21 -6.46
C VAL A 295 9.65 -1.45 -7.27
N ASP A 296 9.84 -1.30 -8.58
CA ASP A 296 8.85 -0.67 -9.45
C ASP A 296 7.59 -1.54 -9.60
N THR A 297 7.72 -2.86 -9.75
CA THR A 297 6.57 -3.78 -9.79
C THR A 297 5.70 -3.64 -8.53
N GLN A 298 6.32 -3.58 -7.35
CA GLN A 298 5.64 -3.34 -6.08
C GLN A 298 4.98 -1.95 -6.02
N ARG A 299 5.67 -0.91 -6.53
CA ARG A 299 5.11 0.43 -6.67
C ARG A 299 3.87 0.44 -7.56
N GLN A 300 3.91 -0.24 -8.71
CA GLN A 300 2.77 -0.29 -9.62
C GLN A 300 1.58 -1.02 -9.01
N TRP A 301 1.80 -2.12 -8.28
CA TRP A 301 0.71 -2.80 -7.58
C TRP A 301 0.06 -1.90 -6.53
N ARG A 302 0.87 -1.20 -5.73
CA ARG A 302 0.37 -0.19 -4.77
C ARG A 302 -0.46 0.88 -5.48
N ASN A 303 0.06 1.47 -6.57
CA ASN A 303 -0.63 2.50 -7.31
C ASN A 303 -1.96 2.00 -7.92
N PHE A 304 -1.96 0.77 -8.45
CA PHE A 304 -3.15 0.13 -9.01
C PHE A 304 -4.25 -0.01 -7.95
N ARG A 305 -3.91 -0.54 -6.78
CA ARG A 305 -4.83 -0.68 -5.64
C ARG A 305 -5.36 0.65 -5.12
N ASN A 306 -4.46 1.62 -4.91
CA ASN A 306 -4.85 2.95 -4.47
C ASN A 306 -5.84 3.59 -5.45
N ARG A 307 -5.63 3.38 -6.76
CA ARG A 307 -6.54 3.88 -7.78
C ARG A 307 -7.90 3.19 -7.77
N LEU A 308 -7.96 1.89 -7.43
CA LEU A 308 -9.23 1.19 -7.22
C LEU A 308 -9.99 1.76 -6.01
N VAL A 309 -9.31 1.98 -4.90
CA VAL A 309 -9.89 2.62 -3.70
C VAL A 309 -10.36 4.05 -4.01
N GLU A 310 -9.57 4.84 -4.74
CA GLU A 310 -9.94 6.20 -5.13
C GLU A 310 -11.21 6.24 -5.99
N ILE A 311 -11.36 5.30 -6.94
CA ILE A 311 -12.52 5.26 -7.86
C ILE A 311 -13.76 4.68 -7.18
N HIS A 312 -13.61 3.64 -6.37
CA HIS A 312 -14.73 2.84 -5.87
C HIS A 312 -15.08 3.09 -4.39
N GLY A 313 -14.26 3.86 -3.67
CA GLY A 313 -14.33 4.02 -2.22
C GLY A 313 -13.57 2.91 -1.47
N GLU A 314 -13.32 3.10 -0.17
CA GLU A 314 -12.50 2.20 0.65
C GLU A 314 -13.03 0.76 0.66
N GLU A 315 -14.30 0.56 1.02
CA GLU A 315 -14.88 -0.77 1.14
C GLU A 315 -14.92 -1.54 -0.19
N LYS A 316 -15.48 -0.92 -1.24
CA LYS A 316 -15.61 -1.56 -2.56
C LYS A 316 -14.25 -1.75 -3.22
N GLY A 317 -13.36 -0.76 -3.10
CA GLY A 317 -11.99 -0.86 -3.59
C GLY A 317 -11.24 -2.00 -2.93
N ALA A 318 -11.28 -2.11 -1.61
CA ALA A 318 -10.69 -3.22 -0.87
C ALA A 318 -11.24 -4.58 -1.29
N ARG A 319 -12.57 -4.70 -1.48
CA ARG A 319 -13.19 -5.95 -1.94
C ARG A 319 -12.76 -6.34 -3.35
N ILE A 320 -12.60 -5.37 -4.26
CA ILE A 320 -12.02 -5.61 -5.60
C ILE A 320 -10.59 -6.11 -5.48
N VAL A 321 -9.75 -5.45 -4.66
CA VAL A 321 -8.36 -5.84 -4.43
C VAL A 321 -8.28 -7.26 -3.89
N CYS A 322 -9.06 -7.59 -2.86
CA CYS A 322 -9.15 -8.95 -2.33
C CYS A 322 -9.53 -9.94 -3.45
N ALA A 323 -10.55 -9.63 -4.25
CA ALA A 323 -10.96 -10.54 -5.32
C ALA A 323 -9.89 -10.75 -6.41
N LEU A 324 -9.06 -9.74 -6.69
CA LEU A 324 -7.93 -9.86 -7.60
C LEU A 324 -6.84 -10.78 -7.03
N THR A 325 -6.58 -10.71 -5.73
CA THR A 325 -5.48 -11.44 -5.09
C THR A 325 -5.83 -12.85 -4.61
N ARG A 326 -7.11 -13.14 -4.32
CA ARG A 326 -7.54 -14.45 -3.77
C ARG A 326 -7.95 -15.47 -4.80
N ASP A 327 -7.68 -16.74 -4.52
CA ASP A 327 -8.01 -17.84 -5.43
C ASP A 327 -9.51 -18.19 -5.40
N ASP A 328 -10.16 -18.04 -4.23
CA ASP A 328 -11.62 -18.15 -4.07
C ASP A 328 -12.23 -16.87 -3.46
N PRO A 329 -12.37 -15.78 -4.26
CA PRO A 329 -12.90 -14.51 -3.76
C PRO A 329 -14.27 -14.58 -3.11
N GLU A 330 -15.15 -15.47 -3.58
CA GLU A 330 -16.50 -15.63 -3.02
C GLU A 330 -16.45 -16.12 -1.58
N LYS A 331 -15.51 -17.01 -1.27
CA LYS A 331 -15.31 -17.53 0.08
C LYS A 331 -14.42 -16.63 0.93
N GLU A 332 -13.42 -15.98 0.35
CA GLU A 332 -12.35 -15.31 1.09
C GLU A 332 -12.59 -13.82 1.34
N CYS A 333 -13.39 -13.14 0.51
CA CYS A 333 -13.51 -11.67 0.53
C CYS A 333 -14.84 -11.13 1.10
N ASN A 334 -15.67 -11.99 1.71
CA ASN A 334 -16.96 -11.62 2.29
C ASN A 334 -17.14 -12.21 3.71
N GLY A 335 -17.92 -11.55 4.56
CA GLY A 335 -18.34 -12.03 5.89
C GLY A 335 -17.20 -12.05 6.92
N ARG A 336 -16.96 -10.95 7.61
CA ARG A 336 -15.88 -10.82 8.59
C ARG A 336 -16.31 -11.38 9.94
N LYS A 337 -15.34 -11.74 10.78
CA LYS A 337 -15.56 -11.93 12.22
C LYS A 337 -14.80 -10.87 12.99
N VAL A 338 -15.51 -9.99 13.67
CA VAL A 338 -14.89 -8.86 14.38
C VAL A 338 -15.17 -8.98 15.88
N ALA A 339 -14.13 -8.94 16.70
CA ALA A 339 -14.29 -8.76 18.14
C ALA A 339 -13.97 -7.32 18.51
N ILE A 340 -14.91 -6.68 19.20
CA ILE A 340 -14.73 -5.35 19.76
C ILE A 340 -14.48 -5.54 21.26
N VAL A 341 -13.23 -5.31 21.67
CA VAL A 341 -12.72 -5.58 23.01
C VAL A 341 -12.54 -4.25 23.73
N VAL A 342 -13.41 -3.98 24.70
CA VAL A 342 -13.53 -2.67 25.33
C VAL A 342 -13.09 -2.76 26.79
N ASP A 343 -12.14 -1.92 27.13
CA ASP A 343 -11.62 -1.75 28.48
C ASP A 343 -12.69 -1.13 29.38
N SER A 344 -13.03 -1.81 30.47
CA SER A 344 -13.95 -1.32 31.48
C SER A 344 -13.26 -1.03 32.80
N SER A 345 -11.93 -1.02 32.85
CA SER A 345 -11.17 -0.86 34.08
C SER A 345 -11.37 0.50 34.75
N GLY A 346 -11.06 0.55 36.05
CA GLY A 346 -11.20 1.76 36.87
C GLY A 346 -10.43 2.97 36.38
N SER A 347 -9.36 2.79 35.60
CA SER A 347 -8.54 3.89 35.09
C SER A 347 -9.25 4.75 34.05
N ASN A 348 -10.22 4.18 33.35
CA ASN A 348 -11.04 4.89 32.38
C ASN A 348 -11.88 6.04 32.98
N ASP A 349 -12.15 6.04 34.28
CA ASP A 349 -12.84 7.16 34.96
C ASP A 349 -12.10 8.50 34.81
N TRP A 350 -10.79 8.46 34.58
CA TRP A 350 -9.97 9.67 34.41
C TRP A 350 -9.19 9.73 33.11
N THR A 351 -8.92 8.60 32.44
CA THR A 351 -8.29 8.58 31.11
C THR A 351 -9.31 8.75 29.98
N ASP A 352 -10.56 8.32 30.19
CA ASP A 352 -11.67 8.45 29.24
C ASP A 352 -13.00 8.83 29.92
N PRO A 353 -13.08 10.00 30.59
CA PRO A 353 -14.27 10.42 31.33
C PRO A 353 -15.50 10.65 30.44
N ASN A 354 -15.31 10.74 29.12
CA ASN A 354 -16.38 10.98 28.15
C ASN A 354 -16.80 9.69 27.41
N ASN A 355 -16.23 8.53 27.76
CA ASN A 355 -16.52 7.25 27.13
C ASN A 355 -16.29 7.22 25.61
N LEU A 356 -15.23 7.88 25.15
CA LEU A 356 -14.77 7.84 23.76
C LEU A 356 -14.50 6.41 23.29
N ARG A 357 -14.05 5.51 24.16
CA ARG A 357 -13.88 4.09 23.82
C ARG A 357 -15.21 3.41 23.49
N ILE A 358 -16.28 3.70 24.23
CA ILE A 358 -17.60 3.13 23.96
C ILE A 358 -18.19 3.77 22.69
N ALA A 359 -17.95 5.06 22.47
CA ALA A 359 -18.35 5.73 21.23
C ALA A 359 -17.65 5.11 20.00
N ALA A 360 -16.33 4.87 20.09
CA ALA A 360 -15.57 4.19 19.05
C ALA A 360 -16.08 2.77 18.79
N ALA A 361 -16.34 2.01 19.85
CA ALA A 361 -16.87 0.65 19.75
C ALA A 361 -18.20 0.60 18.98
N ARG A 362 -19.09 1.56 19.23
CA ARG A 362 -20.36 1.68 18.49
C ARG A 362 -20.14 2.05 17.03
N ALA A 363 -19.32 3.07 16.77
CA ALA A 363 -19.00 3.50 15.42
C ALA A 363 -18.38 2.36 14.59
N ILE A 364 -17.49 1.56 15.18
CA ILE A 364 -16.91 0.37 14.53
C ILE A 364 -18.00 -0.65 14.19
N ASN A 365 -18.93 -0.94 15.11
CA ASN A 365 -20.01 -1.88 14.88
C ASN A 365 -20.98 -1.42 13.77
N GLU A 366 -21.19 -0.12 13.62
CA GLU A 366 -22.02 0.49 12.59
C GLU A 366 -21.42 0.34 11.18
N GLU A 367 -20.12 0.06 11.06
CA GLU A 367 -19.42 -0.19 9.78
C GLU A 367 -19.48 -1.68 9.35
N LEU A 368 -20.11 -2.54 10.16
CA LEU A 368 -20.25 -3.97 9.87
C LEU A 368 -21.59 -4.27 9.17
N ILE A 369 -21.54 -5.15 8.17
CA ILE A 369 -22.68 -5.56 7.36
C ILE A 369 -23.54 -6.54 8.15
N SER A 370 -24.78 -6.14 8.46
CA SER A 370 -25.74 -6.97 9.16
C SER A 370 -26.37 -8.06 8.29
N GLN A 371 -27.05 -9.02 8.92
CA GLN A 371 -27.82 -10.05 8.21
C GLN A 371 -28.93 -9.47 7.33
N ALA A 372 -29.54 -8.36 7.77
CA ALA A 372 -30.61 -7.71 7.01
C ALA A 372 -30.10 -7.01 5.75
N GLU A 373 -28.83 -6.58 5.75
CA GLU A 373 -28.19 -5.94 4.60
C GLU A 373 -27.66 -6.98 3.61
N ALA A 374 -27.24 -8.16 4.09
CA ALA A 374 -26.78 -9.28 3.28
C ALA A 374 -27.95 -10.04 2.58
N THR A 375 -28.61 -9.39 1.63
CA THR A 375 -29.87 -9.86 1.02
C THR A 375 -29.73 -10.83 -0.15
N ASP A 376 -28.54 -10.94 -0.76
CA ASP A 376 -28.30 -11.76 -1.95
C ASP A 376 -27.46 -13.00 -1.61
N SER A 377 -27.61 -14.10 -2.35
CA SER A 377 -26.95 -15.40 -2.05
C SER A 377 -25.41 -15.36 -2.03
N ASN A 378 -24.83 -14.30 -2.61
CA ASN A 378 -23.38 -14.12 -2.76
C ASN A 378 -22.80 -13.18 -1.69
N THR A 379 -23.64 -12.64 -0.80
CA THR A 379 -23.23 -11.73 0.28
C THR A 379 -23.29 -12.46 1.61
N LYS A 380 -22.16 -12.47 2.31
CA LYS A 380 -22.09 -13.03 3.67
C LYS A 380 -22.14 -11.88 4.69
N PRO A 381 -23.05 -11.92 5.67
CA PRO A 381 -23.07 -10.93 6.74
C PRO A 381 -21.80 -11.06 7.58
N ASP A 382 -21.39 -9.94 8.15
CA ASP A 382 -20.37 -9.93 9.18
C ASP A 382 -20.94 -10.51 10.48
N LEU A 383 -20.03 -10.98 11.33
CA LEU A 383 -20.32 -11.40 12.68
C LEU A 383 -19.50 -10.55 13.64
N VAL A 384 -20.12 -10.14 14.74
CA VAL A 384 -19.48 -9.37 15.78
C VAL A 384 -19.63 -10.02 17.15
N THR A 385 -18.59 -9.96 17.96
CA THR A 385 -18.68 -10.21 19.40
C THR A 385 -18.21 -8.96 20.15
N VAL A 386 -18.85 -8.66 21.27
CA VAL A 386 -18.44 -7.56 22.15
C VAL A 386 -17.91 -8.17 23.44
N VAL A 387 -16.65 -7.87 23.74
CA VAL A 387 -15.94 -8.33 24.93
C VAL A 387 -15.66 -7.12 25.82
N ASP A 388 -16.01 -7.25 27.08
CA ASP A 388 -15.68 -6.32 28.15
C ASP A 388 -14.56 -6.92 28.98
N PHE A 389 -13.61 -6.10 29.43
CA PHE A 389 -12.55 -6.57 30.32
C PHE A 389 -12.17 -5.57 31.41
N ASP A 390 -12.06 -6.09 32.63
CA ASP A 390 -11.47 -5.45 33.79
C ASP A 390 -10.37 -6.37 34.38
N GLU A 391 -10.49 -6.80 35.64
CA GLU A 391 -9.68 -7.89 36.20
C GLU A 391 -10.01 -9.25 35.54
N GLN A 392 -11.22 -9.39 34.97
CA GLN A 392 -11.67 -10.55 34.19
C GLN A 392 -12.32 -10.09 32.87
N ALA A 393 -12.25 -10.91 31.82
CA ALA A 393 -12.99 -10.66 30.59
C ALA A 393 -14.35 -11.36 30.60
N ARG A 394 -15.36 -10.70 30.03
CA ARG A 394 -16.71 -11.27 29.82
C ARG A 394 -17.24 -10.97 28.44
N ILE A 395 -18.07 -11.87 27.93
CA ILE A 395 -18.85 -11.65 26.71
C ILE A 395 -20.05 -10.78 27.05
N VAL A 396 -20.10 -9.58 26.48
CA VAL A 396 -21.29 -8.70 26.50
C VAL A 396 -22.27 -9.15 25.43
N TYR A 397 -21.73 -9.45 24.23
CA TYR A 397 -22.51 -9.95 23.11
C TYR A 397 -21.77 -11.12 22.43
N PRO A 398 -22.36 -12.33 22.40
CA PRO A 398 -21.74 -13.47 21.73
C PRO A 398 -21.65 -13.25 20.23
N LEU A 399 -20.76 -13.98 19.55
CA LEU A 399 -20.54 -13.81 18.11
C LEU A 399 -21.85 -13.96 17.31
N GLY A 400 -22.33 -12.85 16.72
CA GLY A 400 -23.65 -12.77 16.12
C GLY A 400 -23.83 -11.58 15.19
N ASP A 401 -25.08 -11.30 14.83
CA ASP A 401 -25.43 -10.21 13.90
C ASP A 401 -25.09 -8.82 14.48
N PRO A 402 -24.33 -7.96 13.76
CA PRO A 402 -24.01 -6.60 14.19
C PRO A 402 -25.21 -5.74 14.57
N ALA A 403 -26.35 -5.93 13.91
CA ALA A 403 -27.56 -5.15 14.19
C ALA A 403 -28.15 -5.40 15.60
N SER A 404 -27.77 -6.51 16.25
CA SER A 404 -28.24 -6.88 17.59
C SER A 404 -27.18 -6.68 18.69
N ALA A 405 -25.96 -6.27 18.32
CA ALA A 405 -24.88 -6.04 19.26
C ALA A 405 -25.19 -4.84 20.17
N HIS A 406 -24.73 -4.91 21.42
CA HIS A 406 -24.92 -3.84 22.40
C HIS A 406 -23.71 -3.70 23.31
N PHE A 407 -23.58 -2.52 23.90
CA PHE A 407 -22.44 -2.11 24.73
C PHE A 407 -22.90 -1.72 26.14
N THR A 408 -24.04 -2.24 26.59
CA THR A 408 -24.59 -1.95 27.91
C THR A 408 -23.83 -2.72 28.99
N GLY A 409 -23.54 -2.08 30.11
CA GLY A 409 -22.83 -2.71 31.23
C GLY A 409 -21.31 -2.69 31.10
N ILE A 410 -20.76 -2.06 30.07
CA ILE A 410 -19.34 -1.66 30.04
C ILE A 410 -19.23 -0.40 30.89
N ASP A 411 -18.49 -0.48 31.99
CA ASP A 411 -18.29 0.61 32.94
C ASP A 411 -16.82 1.05 33.01
N SER A 412 -16.43 1.70 34.10
CA SER A 412 -15.07 2.17 34.38
C SER A 412 -14.71 1.74 35.81
N SER A 413 -14.76 0.44 36.09
CA SER A 413 -14.52 -0.13 37.42
C SER A 413 -13.60 -1.35 37.38
N GLY A 414 -12.98 -1.67 38.52
CA GLY A 414 -12.15 -2.87 38.67
C GLY A 414 -10.69 -2.71 38.21
N GLY A 415 -9.99 -3.85 38.12
CA GLY A 415 -8.62 -3.95 37.62
C GLY A 415 -8.55 -3.97 36.09
N THR A 416 -7.40 -4.36 35.54
CA THR A 416 -7.16 -4.38 34.08
C THR A 416 -6.39 -5.64 33.69
N ASN A 417 -6.89 -6.35 32.67
CA ASN A 417 -6.28 -7.53 32.08
C ASN A 417 -6.59 -7.61 30.58
N ILE A 418 -5.80 -6.88 29.79
CA ILE A 418 -5.98 -6.78 28.34
C ILE A 418 -5.76 -8.15 27.68
N ALA A 419 -4.81 -8.94 28.19
CA ALA A 419 -4.51 -10.28 27.67
C ALA A 419 -5.74 -11.19 27.73
N GLU A 420 -6.50 -11.17 28.81
CA GLU A 420 -7.72 -11.96 28.97
C GLU A 420 -8.84 -11.51 28.02
N GLY A 421 -8.97 -10.20 27.79
CA GLY A 421 -9.88 -9.65 26.77
C GLY A 421 -9.56 -10.17 25.36
N ILE A 422 -8.29 -10.13 24.96
CA ILE A 422 -7.85 -10.65 23.66
C ILE A 422 -8.03 -12.17 23.59
N ARG A 423 -7.68 -12.90 24.65
CA ARG A 423 -7.83 -14.37 24.71
C ARG A 423 -9.29 -14.77 24.46
N LEU A 424 -10.22 -14.14 25.17
CA LEU A 424 -11.64 -14.43 25.07
C LEU A 424 -12.22 -14.04 23.70
N ALA A 425 -11.74 -12.95 23.10
CA ALA A 425 -12.07 -12.56 21.74
C ALA A 425 -11.61 -13.60 20.70
N ILE A 426 -10.36 -14.09 20.80
CA ILE A 426 -9.85 -15.15 19.91
C ILE A 426 -10.73 -16.40 20.05
N ASP A 427 -11.05 -16.80 21.28
CA ASP A 427 -11.86 -17.99 21.53
C ASP A 427 -13.25 -17.86 20.90
N GLN A 428 -13.94 -16.73 21.06
CA GLN A 428 -15.24 -16.50 20.41
C GLN A 428 -15.17 -16.56 18.88
N ILE A 429 -14.17 -15.92 18.28
CA ILE A 429 -14.02 -15.87 16.82
C ILE A 429 -13.69 -17.26 16.25
N THR A 430 -12.93 -18.07 16.98
CA THR A 430 -12.45 -19.40 16.53
C THR A 430 -13.39 -20.54 16.85
N ASP A 431 -14.34 -20.38 17.77
CA ASP A 431 -15.34 -21.40 18.10
C ASP A 431 -16.40 -21.57 16.99
N ASP A 432 -16.55 -20.56 16.14
CA ASP A 432 -17.50 -20.57 15.02
C ASP A 432 -16.88 -21.14 13.73
N ASP A 433 -17.50 -22.14 13.12
CA ASP A 433 -17.02 -22.77 11.88
C ASP A 433 -17.75 -22.30 10.61
N ARG A 434 -18.72 -21.36 10.73
CA ARG A 434 -19.50 -20.87 9.57
C ARG A 434 -18.61 -20.20 8.54
N TYR A 435 -17.54 -19.56 9.01
CA TYR A 435 -16.59 -18.79 8.21
C TYR A 435 -15.16 -19.09 8.64
N ASP A 436 -14.23 -19.09 7.68
CA ASP A 436 -12.80 -19.18 8.00
C ASP A 436 -12.39 -17.99 8.86
N THR A 437 -11.58 -18.27 9.88
CA THR A 437 -11.00 -17.23 10.75
C THR A 437 -9.84 -16.55 10.05
N ARG A 438 -9.02 -17.31 9.32
CA ARG A 438 -7.73 -16.86 8.81
C ARG A 438 -7.91 -15.76 7.76
N GLY A 439 -7.30 -14.61 7.98
CA GLY A 439 -7.36 -13.46 7.08
C GLY A 439 -8.70 -12.73 7.04
N ARG A 440 -9.73 -13.25 7.71
CA ARG A 440 -11.11 -12.71 7.72
C ARG A 440 -11.58 -12.23 9.09
N SER A 441 -10.69 -12.28 10.07
CA SER A 441 -11.02 -11.92 11.44
C SER A 441 -10.19 -10.77 11.95
N GLY A 442 -10.83 -9.94 12.76
CA GLY A 442 -10.26 -8.75 13.38
C GLY A 442 -10.58 -8.69 14.87
N ILE A 443 -9.65 -8.16 15.66
CA ILE A 443 -9.86 -7.78 17.05
C ILE A 443 -9.50 -6.30 17.17
N ILE A 444 -10.44 -5.48 17.65
CA ILE A 444 -10.18 -4.08 17.95
C ILE A 444 -10.18 -3.93 19.46
N VAL A 445 -9.04 -3.54 20.02
CA VAL A 445 -8.85 -3.30 21.45
C VAL A 445 -8.92 -1.80 21.71
N LEU A 446 -9.82 -1.37 22.58
CA LEU A 446 -10.01 0.02 22.98
C LEU A 446 -9.70 0.13 24.47
N THR A 447 -8.56 0.73 24.82
CA THR A 447 -7.96 0.66 26.16
C THR A 447 -7.09 1.86 26.46
N ASP A 448 -6.93 2.19 27.75
CA ASP A 448 -5.89 3.10 28.20
C ASP A 448 -4.58 2.38 28.53
N GLY A 449 -4.48 1.06 28.36
CA GLY A 449 -3.22 0.34 28.46
C GLY A 449 -2.59 0.18 29.85
N ASP A 450 -3.27 0.55 30.94
CA ASP A 450 -2.75 0.30 32.31
C ASP A 450 -2.85 -1.19 32.65
N ASP A 451 -1.91 -1.99 32.16
CA ASP A 451 -1.97 -3.44 32.26
C ASP A 451 -0.66 -4.02 32.83
N PRO A 452 -0.71 -4.76 33.97
CA PRO A 452 0.47 -5.41 34.53
C PRO A 452 0.86 -6.72 33.84
N TYR A 453 0.01 -7.29 32.96
CA TYR A 453 0.18 -8.63 32.37
C TYR A 453 0.83 -8.62 30.97
N TYR A 454 1.93 -7.87 30.83
CA TYR A 454 2.59 -7.64 29.54
C TYR A 454 2.98 -8.93 28.78
N GLY A 455 3.52 -9.94 29.47
CA GLY A 455 3.95 -11.19 28.83
C GLY A 455 2.80 -12.02 28.24
N ASP A 456 1.68 -12.09 28.96
CA ASP A 456 0.49 -12.82 28.51
C ASP A 456 -0.15 -12.12 27.31
N ARG A 457 -0.11 -10.78 27.29
CA ARG A 457 -0.59 -9.98 26.16
C ARG A 457 0.20 -10.25 24.88
N LEU A 458 1.53 -10.29 24.96
CA LEU A 458 2.37 -10.68 23.82
C LEU A 458 2.07 -12.11 23.35
N ALA A 459 1.81 -13.04 24.27
CA ALA A 459 1.44 -14.41 23.91
C ALA A 459 0.11 -14.47 23.15
N GLN A 460 -0.89 -13.66 23.53
CA GLN A 460 -2.16 -13.60 22.78
C GLN A 460 -2.02 -12.91 21.42
N LEU A 461 -1.18 -11.88 21.29
CA LEU A 461 -0.88 -11.29 19.98
C LEU A 461 -0.17 -12.27 19.05
N ALA A 462 0.79 -13.05 19.57
CA ALA A 462 1.44 -14.12 18.81
C ALA A 462 0.44 -15.20 18.40
N ARG A 463 -0.51 -15.57 19.28
CA ARG A 463 -1.61 -16.49 18.95
C ARG A 463 -2.50 -15.94 17.84
N ALA A 464 -2.91 -14.67 17.92
CA ALA A 464 -3.70 -14.01 16.88
C ALA A 464 -2.97 -14.00 15.53
N TYR A 465 -1.68 -13.65 15.51
CA TYR A 465 -0.83 -13.71 14.32
C TYR A 465 -0.83 -15.10 13.66
N LEU A 466 -0.61 -16.17 14.44
CA LEU A 466 -0.59 -17.54 13.91
C LEU A 466 -1.94 -17.98 13.31
N LEU A 467 -3.03 -17.49 13.90
CA LEU A 467 -4.39 -17.71 13.42
C LEU A 467 -4.79 -16.79 12.25
N GLY A 468 -3.93 -15.86 11.84
CA GLY A 468 -4.23 -14.87 10.81
C GLY A 468 -5.33 -13.88 11.22
N ILE A 469 -5.42 -13.57 12.51
CA ILE A 469 -6.35 -12.59 13.07
C ILE A 469 -5.64 -11.24 13.18
N LYS A 470 -6.19 -10.21 12.56
CA LYS A 470 -5.71 -8.84 12.64
C LYS A 470 -6.06 -8.24 13.99
N VAL A 471 -5.12 -7.59 14.69
CA VAL A 471 -5.38 -6.99 15.99
C VAL A 471 -4.99 -5.52 15.96
N SER A 472 -5.97 -4.63 16.12
CA SER A 472 -5.78 -3.18 16.14
C SER A 472 -6.02 -2.61 17.53
N PHE A 473 -5.24 -1.59 17.91
CA PHE A 473 -5.32 -0.91 19.20
C PHE A 473 -5.68 0.56 19.01
N GLY A 474 -6.79 0.98 19.62
CA GLY A 474 -7.14 2.37 19.85
C GLY A 474 -6.82 2.73 21.30
N PHE A 475 -5.72 3.45 21.50
CA PHE A 475 -5.15 3.68 22.81
C PHE A 475 -5.55 5.04 23.37
N LEU A 476 -6.24 5.04 24.51
CA LEU A 476 -6.71 6.27 25.14
C LEU A 476 -5.54 6.96 25.84
N TRP A 477 -5.22 8.17 25.40
CA TRP A 477 -4.25 9.01 26.08
C TRP A 477 -4.96 10.22 26.70
N PRO A 478 -4.71 10.54 27.97
CA PRO A 478 -5.35 11.68 28.58
C PRO A 478 -4.90 12.97 27.88
N VAL A 479 -5.88 13.79 27.52
CA VAL A 479 -5.67 15.21 27.22
C VAL A 479 -4.80 15.80 28.33
N SER A 480 -3.98 16.80 28.00
CA SER A 480 -3.29 17.66 28.96
C SER A 480 -4.30 18.50 29.77
N ILE A 481 -5.18 17.84 30.52
CA ILE A 481 -6.03 18.43 31.54
C ILE A 481 -5.07 18.94 32.61
N PRO A 482 -5.08 20.25 32.94
CA PRO A 482 -4.33 20.73 34.09
C PRO A 482 -4.82 19.98 35.32
N VAL A 483 -4.02 19.03 35.77
CA VAL A 483 -4.43 18.06 36.78
C VAL A 483 -4.48 18.74 38.13
N THR A 484 -5.61 19.36 38.46
CA THR A 484 -5.85 20.03 39.74
C THR A 484 -6.09 19.02 40.87
N ASN A 485 -6.41 17.76 40.55
CA ASN A 485 -6.65 16.69 41.50
C ASN A 485 -5.38 15.83 41.76
N PRO A 486 -4.86 15.76 43.00
CA PRO A 486 -3.67 14.97 43.36
C PRO A 486 -3.76 13.46 43.13
N LYS A 487 -4.98 12.88 43.02
CA LYS A 487 -5.18 11.47 42.65
C LYS A 487 -4.97 11.25 41.16
N MET A 488 -5.53 12.13 40.31
CA MET A 488 -5.33 12.10 38.86
C MET A 488 -3.85 12.32 38.51
N LYS A 489 -3.14 13.23 39.21
CA LYS A 489 -1.71 13.49 38.91
C LYS A 489 -0.85 12.24 39.12
N ARG A 490 -1.13 11.49 40.19
CA ARG A 490 -0.47 10.21 40.46
C ARG A 490 -0.85 9.10 39.48
N GLY A 491 -2.07 9.13 38.93
CA GLY A 491 -2.51 8.24 37.86
C GLY A 491 -1.77 8.52 36.55
N VAL A 492 -1.80 9.77 36.09
CA VAL A 492 -1.09 10.23 34.87
C VAL A 492 0.42 10.02 34.98
N ASP A 493 1.05 10.31 36.13
CA ASP A 493 2.48 10.05 36.36
C ASP A 493 2.84 8.56 36.41
N ARG A 494 1.87 7.67 36.72
CA ARG A 494 2.05 6.20 36.67
C ARG A 494 1.86 5.68 35.24
N LEU A 495 0.84 6.16 34.55
CA LEU A 495 0.57 5.92 33.14
C LEU A 495 1.79 6.35 32.30
N GLY A 496 2.23 7.61 32.36
CA GLY A 496 3.43 8.07 31.65
C GLY A 496 4.74 7.30 31.96
N ARG A 497 4.80 6.54 33.06
CA ARG A 497 5.92 5.63 33.41
C ARG A 497 5.70 4.15 33.03
N ARG A 498 4.46 3.72 32.81
CA ARG A 498 4.07 2.33 32.48
C ARG A 498 3.69 2.12 31.02
N GLN A 499 3.35 3.20 30.32
CA GLN A 499 2.42 3.19 29.19
C GLN A 499 3.11 3.71 27.90
N ALA A 500 4.43 3.93 27.92
CA ALA A 500 5.21 3.86 26.69
C ALA A 500 5.14 2.39 26.25
N GLN A 501 4.19 2.07 25.36
CA GLN A 501 4.14 0.74 24.78
C GLN A 501 5.51 0.46 24.20
N THR A 502 6.09 -0.65 24.62
CA THR A 502 7.42 -1.06 24.15
C THR A 502 7.38 -1.20 22.63
N SER A 503 8.51 -0.96 21.98
CA SER A 503 8.65 -1.25 20.55
C SER A 503 8.27 -2.71 20.23
N GLU A 504 8.50 -3.64 21.15
CA GLU A 504 8.07 -5.04 21.02
C GLU A 504 6.53 -5.20 20.96
N MET A 505 5.77 -4.51 21.81
CA MET A 505 4.31 -4.56 21.77
C MET A 505 3.76 -3.97 20.48
N LEU A 506 4.26 -2.80 20.07
CA LEU A 506 3.87 -2.14 18.83
C LEU A 506 4.20 -3.04 17.62
N ALA A 507 5.39 -3.62 17.58
CA ALA A 507 5.76 -4.59 16.55
C ALA A 507 4.82 -5.80 16.54
N ALA A 508 4.45 -6.35 17.71
CA ALA A 508 3.55 -7.49 17.79
C ALA A 508 2.14 -7.18 17.26
N VAL A 509 1.60 -5.99 17.55
CA VAL A 509 0.33 -5.49 16.99
C VAL A 509 0.45 -5.35 15.47
N LEU A 510 1.46 -4.63 14.99
CA LEU A 510 1.64 -4.34 13.56
C LEU A 510 1.93 -5.61 12.73
N LYS A 511 2.58 -6.63 13.31
CA LYS A 511 2.79 -7.95 12.67
C LYS A 511 1.51 -8.70 12.40
N THR A 512 0.44 -8.46 13.17
CA THR A 512 -0.88 -9.03 12.86
C THR A 512 -1.52 -8.37 11.63
N GLY A 513 -0.92 -7.32 11.08
CA GLY A 513 -1.48 -6.46 10.05
C GLY A 513 -2.38 -5.35 10.59
N GLY A 514 -2.56 -5.28 11.91
CA GLY A 514 -3.42 -4.31 12.59
C GLY A 514 -2.81 -2.92 12.72
N SER A 515 -3.62 -1.98 13.20
CA SER A 515 -3.23 -0.58 13.40
C SER A 515 -3.04 -0.29 14.88
N TYR A 516 -2.05 0.54 15.24
CA TYR A 516 -1.94 1.12 16.57
C TYR A 516 -2.03 2.63 16.45
N ALA A 517 -2.97 3.24 17.18
CA ALA A 517 -3.10 4.69 17.23
C ALA A 517 -3.53 5.20 18.60
N THR A 518 -3.23 6.47 18.86
CA THR A 518 -3.58 7.15 20.11
C THR A 518 -4.83 8.02 19.93
N ILE A 519 -5.80 7.87 20.84
CA ILE A 519 -7.08 8.58 20.88
C ILE A 519 -7.09 9.47 22.12
N ASP A 520 -7.03 10.77 21.94
CA ASP A 520 -7.05 11.76 23.04
C ASP A 520 -8.20 12.77 22.94
N SER A 521 -9.04 12.64 21.91
CA SER A 521 -10.07 13.61 21.58
C SER A 521 -11.19 12.94 20.79
N PRO A 522 -12.41 13.51 20.76
CA PRO A 522 -13.47 13.07 19.86
C PRO A 522 -13.01 13.06 18.38
N GLU A 523 -12.20 14.04 17.99
CA GLU A 523 -11.64 14.13 16.64
C GLU A 523 -10.65 12.97 16.37
N ALA A 524 -9.74 12.67 17.30
CA ALA A 524 -8.85 11.52 17.18
C ALA A 524 -9.61 10.18 17.20
N GLN A 525 -10.72 10.10 17.93
CA GLN A 525 -11.58 8.92 17.96
C GLN A 525 -12.21 8.65 16.59
N GLN A 526 -12.76 9.68 15.94
CA GLN A 526 -13.29 9.56 14.58
C GLN A 526 -12.18 9.22 13.60
N ALA A 527 -11.03 9.90 13.70
CA ALA A 527 -9.86 9.62 12.88
C ALA A 527 -9.36 8.16 13.03
N PHE A 528 -9.47 7.58 14.23
CA PHE A 528 -9.13 6.17 14.44
C PHE A 528 -10.11 5.22 13.75
N VAL A 529 -11.42 5.50 13.79
CA VAL A 529 -12.40 4.70 13.05
C VAL A 529 -12.14 4.77 11.55
N GLU A 530 -11.85 5.96 11.02
CA GLU A 530 -11.47 6.13 9.61
C GLU A 530 -10.15 5.42 9.29
N LEU A 531 -9.17 5.41 10.21
CA LEU A 531 -7.95 4.61 10.05
C LEU A 531 -8.27 3.11 9.94
N LEU A 532 -9.18 2.59 10.77
CA LEU A 532 -9.59 1.18 10.71
C LEU A 532 -10.35 0.84 9.44
N LYS A 533 -11.14 1.76 8.90
CA LYS A 533 -11.83 1.57 7.60
C LYS A 533 -10.83 1.53 6.46
N SER A 534 -9.87 2.45 6.47
CA SER A 534 -8.84 2.55 5.42
C SER A 534 -7.86 1.38 5.45
N ASN A 535 -7.43 0.97 6.65
CA ASN A 535 -6.53 -0.15 6.83
C ASN A 535 -7.28 -1.50 6.90
N GLY A 536 -8.61 -1.51 6.96
CA GLY A 536 -9.41 -2.71 7.07
C GLY A 536 -9.55 -3.28 8.48
N PHE A 537 -10.69 -3.91 8.77
CA PHE A 537 -10.94 -4.62 10.03
C PHE A 537 -10.30 -6.02 10.05
N SER A 538 -10.09 -6.61 8.88
CA SER A 538 -9.43 -7.90 8.66
C SER A 538 -8.46 -7.82 7.47
N ALA A 539 -7.62 -8.83 7.26
CA ALA A 539 -6.69 -8.83 6.10
C ALA A 539 -7.41 -8.93 4.74
N ALA A 540 -8.67 -9.36 4.73
CA ALA A 540 -9.53 -9.35 3.54
C ALA A 540 -9.95 -7.93 3.13
N ASP A 541 -9.84 -6.96 4.05
CA ASP A 541 -10.18 -5.55 3.82
C ASP A 541 -8.95 -4.71 3.42
N ASP A 542 -7.77 -5.31 3.25
CA ASP A 542 -6.52 -4.60 2.94
C ASP A 542 -6.52 -4.06 1.48
N GLY A 543 -7.22 -2.94 1.26
CA GLY A 543 -7.40 -2.35 -0.08
C GLY A 543 -6.29 -1.41 -0.51
N SER A 544 -5.71 -0.66 0.42
CA SER A 544 -4.61 0.29 0.18
C SER A 544 -3.38 -0.14 0.96
N SER A 545 -2.18 0.07 0.42
CA SER A 545 -0.94 -0.04 1.20
C SER A 545 -0.36 1.31 1.58
N VAL A 546 -1.19 2.35 1.50
CA VAL A 546 -0.85 3.71 1.89
C VAL A 546 -1.84 4.13 2.96
N THR A 547 -1.33 4.36 4.16
CA THR A 547 -2.13 4.73 5.32
C THR A 547 -2.42 6.24 5.28
N PRO A 548 -3.68 6.69 5.29
CA PRO A 548 -3.97 8.12 5.36
C PRO A 548 -3.51 8.72 6.69
N LEU A 549 -2.76 9.83 6.64
CA LEU A 549 -2.48 10.63 7.83
C LEU A 549 -3.70 11.46 8.18
N GLN A 550 -4.17 11.29 9.42
CA GLN A 550 -5.26 12.07 9.98
C GLN A 550 -4.72 13.05 11.01
N LYS A 551 -5.23 14.29 10.99
CA LYS A 551 -4.83 15.31 11.98
C LYS A 551 -5.19 14.84 13.38
N GLY A 552 -4.26 15.02 14.32
CA GLY A 552 -4.47 14.66 15.73
C GLY A 552 -4.32 13.15 16.02
N LEU A 553 -4.09 12.32 15.01
CA LEU A 553 -3.87 10.88 15.21
C LEU A 553 -2.38 10.56 15.09
N GLY A 554 -1.78 10.03 16.16
CA GLY A 554 -0.46 9.40 16.11
C GLY A 554 -0.61 7.93 15.72
N ILE A 555 0.18 7.48 14.74
CA ILE A 555 0.09 6.12 14.17
C ILE A 555 1.47 5.46 14.28
N ALA A 556 1.51 4.22 14.77
CA ALA A 556 2.74 3.43 14.74
C ALA A 556 2.97 2.77 13.37
N GLY A 557 4.23 2.61 12.97
CA GLY A 557 4.63 1.92 11.75
C GLY A 557 5.77 0.93 12.00
N LEU A 558 5.85 -0.07 11.12
CA LEU A 558 6.83 -1.15 11.18
C LEU A 558 7.46 -1.35 9.81
N THR A 559 8.77 -1.14 9.70
CA THR A 559 9.54 -1.67 8.56
C THR A 559 10.14 -3.03 8.91
N THR A 560 10.27 -3.90 7.91
CA THR A 560 10.89 -5.21 8.02
C THR A 560 11.84 -5.44 6.84
N THR A 561 12.55 -6.56 6.81
CA THR A 561 13.36 -6.94 5.63
C THR A 561 12.51 -7.19 4.39
N ILE A 562 11.24 -7.57 4.57
CA ILE A 562 10.29 -7.85 3.49
C ILE A 562 9.52 -6.57 3.10
N THR A 563 9.24 -5.70 4.08
CA THR A 563 8.59 -4.40 3.91
C THR A 563 9.55 -3.29 4.35
N PRO A 564 10.60 -3.00 3.57
CA PRO A 564 11.66 -2.07 3.98
C PRO A 564 11.21 -0.61 3.98
N THR A 565 10.05 -0.31 3.37
CA THR A 565 9.47 1.03 3.30
C THR A 565 7.96 0.96 3.52
N VAL A 566 7.46 1.85 4.37
CA VAL A 566 6.02 2.05 4.64
C VAL A 566 5.60 3.41 4.07
N TYR A 567 4.36 3.50 3.60
CA TYR A 567 3.85 4.68 2.91
C TYR A 567 2.63 5.25 3.63
N TYR A 568 2.57 6.58 3.66
CA TYR A 568 1.43 7.34 4.16
C TYR A 568 1.02 8.40 3.15
N SER A 569 -0.27 8.78 3.13
CA SER A 569 -0.78 9.81 2.24
C SER A 569 -1.44 10.95 3.00
N TYR A 570 -1.34 12.16 2.45
CA TYR A 570 -2.08 13.32 2.93
C TYR A 570 -2.54 14.20 1.76
N ASN A 571 -3.83 14.54 1.73
CA ASN A 571 -4.38 15.48 0.77
C ASN A 571 -4.31 16.89 1.36
N SER A 572 -3.33 17.68 0.94
CA SER A 572 -3.16 19.05 1.43
C SER A 572 -4.02 20.05 0.68
N LYS A 573 -4.29 21.19 1.32
CA LYS A 573 -4.95 22.35 0.72
C LYS A 573 -3.96 23.46 0.38
N GLY A 574 -4.21 24.20 -0.70
CA GLY A 574 -3.39 25.35 -1.07
C GLY A 574 -3.30 26.38 0.07
N GLY A 575 -2.08 26.74 0.45
CA GLY A 575 -1.76 27.62 1.59
C GLY A 575 -1.67 26.92 2.94
N GLU A 576 -1.83 25.60 3.02
CA GLU A 576 -1.77 24.86 4.27
C GLU A 576 -0.33 24.64 4.75
N ASP A 577 -0.07 24.99 6.02
CA ASP A 577 1.16 24.63 6.72
C ASP A 577 1.04 23.23 7.32
N ILE A 578 1.95 22.35 6.91
CA ILE A 578 1.97 20.93 7.25
C ILE A 578 3.21 20.69 8.11
N THR A 579 3.01 20.07 9.27
CA THR A 579 4.10 19.56 10.11
C THR A 579 3.84 18.09 10.38
N ILE A 580 4.78 17.25 9.96
CA ILE A 580 4.76 15.82 10.22
C ILE A 580 5.81 15.54 11.29
N ASP A 581 5.36 15.09 12.45
CA ASP A 581 6.19 14.65 13.56
C ASP A 581 6.54 13.17 13.38
N LEU A 582 7.81 12.83 13.61
CA LEU A 582 8.36 11.49 13.46
C LEU A 582 9.13 11.12 14.72
N GLN A 583 8.93 9.90 15.20
CA GLN A 583 9.69 9.37 16.32
C GLN A 583 10.17 7.95 15.99
N ALA A 584 11.48 7.75 16.00
CA ALA A 584 12.05 6.43 15.86
C ALA A 584 12.14 5.75 17.23
N LEU A 585 11.59 4.54 17.38
CA LEU A 585 11.49 3.85 18.67
C LEU A 585 12.53 2.74 18.84
N SER A 586 12.94 2.09 17.75
CA SER A 586 13.88 0.96 17.82
C SER A 586 15.06 1.01 16.84
N CYS A 587 15.08 1.95 15.89
CA CYS A 587 16.14 2.05 14.89
C CYS A 587 16.28 3.48 14.32
N THR A 588 17.12 3.65 13.30
CA THR A 588 17.15 4.85 12.47
C THR A 588 16.18 4.73 11.30
N ILE A 589 15.34 5.75 11.07
CA ILE A 589 14.46 5.83 9.90
C ILE A 589 14.82 7.02 9.01
N ASP A 590 14.66 6.84 7.70
CA ASP A 590 14.71 7.89 6.69
C ASP A 590 13.30 8.15 6.18
N ALA A 591 12.86 9.41 6.28
CA ALA A 591 11.54 9.85 5.85
C ALA A 591 11.66 10.83 4.68
N VAL A 592 10.86 10.61 3.62
CA VAL A 592 10.81 11.45 2.42
C VAL A 592 9.36 11.77 2.08
N LEU A 593 9.05 13.07 1.99
CA LEU A 593 7.77 13.61 1.58
C LEU A 593 7.82 14.01 0.10
N LEU A 594 6.97 13.38 -0.71
CA LEU A 594 6.87 13.56 -2.15
C LEU A 594 5.56 14.28 -2.49
N ASP A 595 5.63 15.32 -3.34
CA ASP A 595 4.48 15.77 -4.12
C ASP A 595 4.27 14.78 -5.28
N VAL A 596 3.20 14.00 -5.20
CA VAL A 596 2.92 12.91 -6.14
C VAL A 596 2.64 13.45 -7.55
N ALA A 597 1.91 14.57 -7.64
CA ALA A 597 1.52 15.13 -8.93
C ALA A 597 2.71 15.78 -9.65
N ALA A 598 3.63 16.40 -8.89
CA ALA A 598 4.85 17.00 -9.44
C ALA A 598 6.01 16.01 -9.59
N GLY A 599 5.98 14.89 -8.87
CA GLY A 599 7.10 13.93 -8.80
C GLY A 599 8.34 14.52 -8.10
N THR A 600 8.16 15.50 -7.21
CA THR A 600 9.25 16.22 -6.54
C THR A 600 9.28 15.97 -5.04
N VAL A 601 10.49 15.81 -4.49
CA VAL A 601 10.67 15.71 -3.03
C VAL A 601 10.53 17.10 -2.43
N VAL A 602 9.55 17.27 -1.55
CA VAL A 602 9.23 18.54 -0.89
C VAL A 602 9.71 18.60 0.57
N GLY A 603 10.12 17.47 1.14
CA GLY A 603 10.74 17.40 2.46
C GLY A 603 11.41 16.05 2.71
N ASN A 604 12.42 16.03 3.57
CA ASN A 604 13.02 14.79 4.05
C ASN A 604 13.66 15.00 5.44
N THR A 605 13.85 13.91 6.17
CA THR A 605 14.59 13.90 7.45
C THR A 605 15.05 12.49 7.80
N SER A 606 16.05 12.37 8.67
CA SER A 606 16.54 11.10 9.22
C SER A 606 16.46 11.15 10.75
N VAL A 607 15.97 10.08 11.37
CA VAL A 607 15.57 10.07 12.79
C VAL A 607 16.10 8.80 13.47
N SER A 608 16.97 8.90 14.48
CA SER A 608 17.61 7.74 15.14
C SER A 608 17.37 7.61 16.65
N SER A 609 17.21 8.72 17.38
CA SER A 609 17.05 8.72 18.84
C SER A 609 16.36 9.95 19.42
N THR A 610 15.91 10.87 18.55
CA THR A 610 15.20 12.10 18.91
C THR A 610 13.98 12.22 18.01
N ASN A 611 13.04 13.09 18.34
CA ASN A 611 11.94 13.38 17.43
C ASN A 611 12.48 14.15 16.20
N GLY A 612 11.96 13.81 15.02
CA GLY A 612 12.20 14.51 13.76
C GLY A 612 10.94 15.22 13.29
N GLN A 613 11.12 16.21 12.41
CA GLN A 613 9.99 16.92 11.79
C GLN A 613 10.24 17.14 10.30
N ILE A 614 9.18 17.01 9.51
CA ILE A 614 9.11 17.56 8.15
C ILE A 614 8.11 18.71 8.16
N LYS A 615 8.52 19.88 7.67
CA LYS A 615 7.66 21.06 7.53
C LYS A 615 7.53 21.42 6.06
N TYR A 616 6.31 21.66 5.62
CA TYR A 616 6.01 22.01 4.24
C TYR A 616 4.78 22.91 4.17
N THR A 617 4.82 23.94 3.34
CA THR A 617 3.65 24.77 3.04
C THR A 617 3.17 24.42 1.64
N SER A 618 1.96 23.87 1.55
CA SER A 618 1.37 23.49 0.27
C SER A 618 1.02 24.73 -0.54
N SER A 619 1.46 24.81 -1.79
CA SER A 619 1.10 25.96 -2.66
C SER A 619 -0.25 25.78 -3.33
N THR A 620 -0.66 24.52 -3.55
CA THR A 620 -1.92 24.13 -4.20
C THR A 620 -2.57 22.98 -3.44
N ASP A 621 -3.79 22.61 -3.84
CA ASP A 621 -4.37 21.33 -3.43
C ASP A 621 -3.57 20.21 -4.11
N GLN A 622 -3.00 19.29 -3.33
CA GLN A 622 -2.14 18.24 -3.86
C GLN A 622 -2.11 17.01 -2.96
N LEU A 623 -1.81 15.86 -3.58
CA LEU A 623 -1.57 14.62 -2.88
C LEU A 623 -0.10 14.53 -2.49
N LEU A 624 0.16 14.42 -1.19
CA LEU A 624 1.48 14.16 -0.63
C LEU A 624 1.59 12.68 -0.25
N GLU A 625 2.74 12.07 -0.57
CA GLU A 625 3.10 10.73 -0.13
C GLU A 625 4.35 10.81 0.76
N LEU A 626 4.23 10.35 2.00
CA LEU A 626 5.34 10.18 2.92
C LEU A 626 5.81 8.73 2.84
N SER A 627 7.07 8.52 2.51
CA SER A 627 7.73 7.22 2.59
C SER A 627 8.69 7.20 3.78
N ILE A 628 8.63 6.14 4.59
CA ILE A 628 9.51 5.93 5.74
C ILE A 628 10.21 4.60 5.56
N SER A 629 11.54 4.60 5.60
CA SER A 629 12.39 3.45 5.33
C SER A 629 13.44 3.23 6.41
N ASN A 630 13.88 1.98 6.60
CA ASN A 630 15.05 1.66 7.43
C ASN A 630 16.29 1.55 6.52
N PRO A 631 17.22 2.52 6.55
CA PRO A 631 18.38 2.54 5.65
C PRO A 631 19.32 1.36 5.86
N GLU A 632 19.33 0.75 7.05
CA GLU A 632 20.16 -0.43 7.31
C GLU A 632 19.48 -1.70 6.79
N SER A 633 18.14 -1.76 6.77
CA SER A 633 17.34 -2.91 6.31
C SER A 633 17.74 -4.28 6.90
N ILE A 634 18.44 -4.28 8.04
CA ILE A 634 18.96 -5.50 8.70
C ILE A 634 18.02 -6.04 9.79
N SER A 635 17.04 -5.26 10.22
CA SER A 635 16.12 -5.64 11.30
C SER A 635 14.79 -4.90 11.19
N GLU A 636 13.82 -5.39 11.95
CA GLU A 636 12.54 -4.71 12.17
C GLU A 636 12.77 -3.32 12.80
N CYS A 637 12.00 -2.34 12.35
CA CYS A 637 12.04 -1.00 12.89
C CYS A 637 10.66 -0.47 13.21
N VAL A 638 10.47 -0.08 14.46
CA VAL A 638 9.24 0.54 14.94
C VAL A 638 9.46 2.05 15.04
N PHE A 639 8.47 2.78 14.56
CA PHE A 639 8.42 4.24 14.61
C PHE A 639 6.98 4.71 14.82
N GLU A 640 6.82 5.99 15.15
CA GLU A 640 5.54 6.68 15.17
C GLU A 640 5.58 7.87 14.21
N VAL A 641 4.44 8.14 13.59
CA VAL A 641 4.21 9.30 12.72
C VAL A 641 2.92 9.99 13.14
N GLN A 642 2.95 11.32 13.17
CA GLN A 642 1.79 12.13 13.46
C GLN A 642 1.75 13.33 12.53
N LEU A 643 0.59 13.60 11.96
CA LEU A 643 0.33 14.90 11.35
C LEU A 643 -0.07 15.85 12.48
N ALA A 644 0.79 16.83 12.77
CA ALA A 644 0.53 17.79 13.81
C ALA A 644 -0.80 18.50 13.51
N GLY A 645 -1.75 18.38 14.45
CA GLY A 645 -2.80 19.40 14.59
C GLY A 645 -2.17 20.70 15.07
N VAL A 646 -2.97 21.75 15.31
CA VAL A 646 -2.50 22.90 16.09
C VAL A 646 -2.14 22.41 17.50
N TYR A 647 -0.91 21.91 17.68
CA TYR A 647 -0.45 21.32 18.92
C TYR A 647 0.27 22.38 19.74
N VAL A 648 -0.29 22.68 20.91
CA VAL A 648 0.39 23.42 21.97
C VAL A 648 1.42 22.46 22.56
N ALA A 649 2.70 22.69 22.26
CA ALA A 649 3.80 21.90 22.80
C ALA A 649 3.69 21.77 24.35
N PRO A 650 4.10 20.63 24.94
CA PRO A 650 4.22 20.53 26.38
C PRO A 650 5.29 21.53 26.84
N PRO A 651 5.12 22.21 27.98
CA PRO A 651 6.18 23.06 28.50
C PRO A 651 7.40 22.21 28.80
N THR A 652 8.49 22.46 28.07
CA THR A 652 9.84 22.05 28.45
C THR A 652 10.09 22.53 29.88
N SER A 653 10.16 21.58 30.81
CA SER A 653 10.56 21.87 32.19
C SER A 653 12.06 22.19 32.21
N THR A 654 12.41 23.43 31.87
CA THR A 654 13.69 24.00 32.28
C THR A 654 13.66 24.19 33.79
N LEU A 655 14.39 23.31 34.48
CA LEU A 655 14.77 23.49 35.89
C LEU A 655 15.60 24.76 36.01
N ILE A 656 14.96 25.88 36.32
CA ILE A 656 15.63 27.07 36.83
C ILE A 656 15.66 26.95 38.35
N SER A 657 16.80 26.47 38.84
CA SER A 657 17.19 26.60 40.23
C SER A 657 17.70 28.02 40.46
N THR A 658 16.91 28.87 41.11
CA THR A 658 17.45 30.00 41.89
C THR A 658 16.58 30.28 43.11
N GLN A 659 17.22 30.02 44.25
CA GLN A 659 16.96 30.45 45.63
C GLN A 659 15.94 31.56 45.88
N ASP A 660 15.06 31.30 46.87
CA ASP A 660 14.39 32.30 47.71
C ASP A 660 15.41 33.24 48.40
N PRO A 661 14.99 34.47 48.73
CA PRO A 661 14.66 34.69 50.13
C PRO A 661 13.39 35.54 50.36
N PHE A 662 12.57 35.05 51.30
CA PHE A 662 11.84 35.80 52.34
C PHE A 662 11.19 37.14 51.97
N THR A 663 9.86 37.24 52.15
CA THR A 663 9.29 37.93 53.32
C THR A 663 7.77 37.76 53.47
N SER A 664 7.40 37.43 54.71
CA SER A 664 6.11 37.57 55.39
C SER A 664 5.21 38.72 54.94
N THR A 665 3.91 38.46 54.75
CA THR A 665 2.88 39.07 55.60
C THR A 665 1.51 38.37 55.49
N THR A 666 0.96 38.14 56.67
CA THR A 666 -0.41 37.72 57.05
C THR A 666 -1.52 38.58 56.46
N VAL A 667 -2.73 38.00 56.24
CA VAL A 667 -3.99 38.35 56.94
C VAL A 667 -5.14 37.42 56.47
N ASP A 668 -5.97 37.08 57.45
CA ASP A 668 -7.14 36.19 57.52
C ASP A 668 -8.38 36.63 56.69
N PRO A 669 -9.43 35.79 56.61
CA PRO A 669 -10.50 35.83 55.61
C PRO A 669 -11.76 36.59 56.08
N SER A 670 -12.58 37.01 55.13
CA SER A 670 -14.00 37.26 55.40
C SER A 670 -14.88 37.09 54.16
N THR A 671 -15.80 36.13 54.28
CA THR A 671 -17.23 36.20 53.95
C THR A 671 -17.72 37.21 52.91
N SER A 672 -18.48 36.74 51.91
CA SER A 672 -19.93 37.02 51.83
C SER A 672 -20.60 36.30 50.66
N GLU A 673 -21.72 35.64 50.97
CA GLU A 673 -22.76 35.24 50.03
C GLU A 673 -23.44 36.48 49.43
N THR A 674 -23.84 36.44 48.15
CA THR A 674 -25.21 36.80 47.71
C THR A 674 -25.45 36.51 46.22
N THR A 675 -26.37 35.58 45.99
CA THR A 675 -27.51 35.59 45.04
C THR A 675 -27.52 36.42 43.74
N MET A 676 -27.88 35.68 42.68
CA MET A 676 -28.92 35.92 41.67
C MET A 676 -28.63 36.65 40.35
N SER A 677 -29.06 35.94 39.29
CA SER A 677 -29.90 36.40 38.17
C SER A 677 -29.26 36.42 36.77
N SER A 678 -29.96 35.67 35.91
CA SER A 678 -30.05 35.71 34.45
C SER A 678 -29.78 37.07 33.79
N SER A 679 -29.16 37.03 32.61
CA SER A 679 -29.54 37.82 31.43
C SER A 679 -28.87 37.29 30.17
N SER A 680 -29.71 36.87 29.22
CA SER A 680 -29.38 36.62 27.82
C SER A 680 -29.15 37.96 27.11
N ILE A 681 -28.11 38.07 26.28
CA ILE A 681 -28.01 39.12 25.26
C ILE A 681 -27.61 38.48 23.93
N ILE A 682 -28.53 38.60 22.98
CA ILE A 682 -28.35 38.44 21.54
C ILE A 682 -27.73 39.73 21.01
N THR A 683 -26.72 39.62 20.15
CA THR A 683 -26.31 40.70 19.26
C THR A 683 -26.12 40.19 17.84
N SER A 684 -26.99 40.69 16.97
CA SER A 684 -27.10 40.58 15.51
C SER A 684 -26.07 41.41 14.76
N ILE A 685 -25.59 40.97 13.58
CA ILE A 685 -25.28 41.82 12.40
C ILE A 685 -25.40 40.99 11.08
N PRO A 686 -25.39 41.54 9.84
CA PRO A 686 -26.57 41.78 9.00
C PRO A 686 -26.53 41.16 7.58
N TRP A 687 -27.63 41.34 6.84
CA TRP A 687 -27.87 40.91 5.45
C TRP A 687 -27.48 41.94 4.38
N GLY A 688 -27.14 41.40 3.18
CA GLY A 688 -27.42 41.98 1.85
C GLY A 688 -26.21 41.98 0.90
N THR A 689 -26.26 41.63 -0.40
CA THR A 689 -27.32 41.16 -1.32
C THR A 689 -26.69 40.62 -2.63
N ASN A 690 -27.38 39.64 -3.25
CA ASN A 690 -27.57 39.32 -4.68
C ASN A 690 -26.39 39.14 -5.67
N SER A 691 -26.34 37.95 -6.29
CA SER A 691 -26.69 37.79 -7.70
C SER A 691 -27.09 36.35 -8.04
N SER A 692 -28.03 36.24 -8.96
CA SER A 692 -28.83 35.09 -9.35
C SER A 692 -28.27 34.37 -10.59
N ALA A 693 -28.36 33.03 -10.63
CA ALA A 693 -28.39 32.26 -11.88
C ALA A 693 -29.34 31.07 -11.73
N THR A 694 -30.31 31.04 -12.64
CA THR A 694 -31.42 30.10 -12.80
C THR A 694 -30.95 28.79 -13.45
N TYR A 695 -31.48 27.64 -12.98
CA TYR A 695 -31.52 26.40 -13.75
C TYR A 695 -32.90 25.75 -13.61
N SER A 696 -33.57 25.52 -14.74
CA SER A 696 -34.88 24.84 -14.83
C SER A 696 -34.68 23.34 -15.11
N PRO A 697 -35.50 22.44 -14.54
CA PRO A 697 -35.55 21.05 -14.94
C PRO A 697 -36.68 20.82 -15.97
N THR A 698 -36.45 20.00 -16.99
CA THR A 698 -37.53 19.36 -17.75
C THR A 698 -37.23 17.90 -18.03
N SER A 699 -38.29 17.10 -17.98
CA SER A 699 -38.33 15.65 -17.91
C SER A 699 -38.60 14.98 -19.26
N THR A 700 -38.24 13.70 -19.33
CA THR A 700 -38.87 12.56 -20.05
C THR A 700 -39.17 12.64 -21.55
N GLN A 701 -38.64 11.69 -22.34
CA GLN A 701 -39.40 10.73 -23.16
C GLN A 701 -38.51 9.53 -23.58
N GLY A 702 -39.13 8.35 -23.65
CA GLY A 702 -38.52 7.04 -23.98
C GLY A 702 -38.46 6.70 -25.48
N PRO A 703 -38.36 5.40 -25.84
CA PRO A 703 -37.42 4.91 -26.86
C PRO A 703 -38.02 4.73 -28.27
N VAL A 704 -37.14 4.69 -29.28
CA VAL A 704 -37.48 4.26 -30.65
C VAL A 704 -36.66 3.02 -31.03
N ILE A 705 -37.40 1.97 -31.35
CA ILE A 705 -36.97 0.70 -31.95
C ILE A 705 -36.68 0.93 -33.43
N VAL A 706 -35.56 0.39 -33.95
CA VAL A 706 -35.42 0.10 -35.39
C VAL A 706 -34.69 -1.24 -35.57
N THR A 707 -35.35 -2.18 -36.26
CA THR A 707 -34.77 -3.39 -36.86
C THR A 707 -35.22 -3.49 -38.33
N SER A 708 -34.40 -4.20 -39.13
CA SER A 708 -34.42 -4.41 -40.60
C SER A 708 -33.79 -3.26 -41.39
N MET A 709 -32.72 -3.46 -42.18
CA MET A 709 -32.32 -4.54 -43.09
C MET A 709 -30.83 -4.89 -42.96
#